data_AF-A0A964I5T7-F1
#
_entry.id   AF-A0A964I5T7-F1
#
_cell.length_a   1.000
_cell.length_b   1.000
_cell.length_c   1.000
_cell.angle_alpha   90.00
_cell.angle_beta   90.00
_cell.angle_gamma   90.00
#
_symmetry.space_group_name_H-M   'P 1'
#
loop_
_entity.id
_entity.type
_entity.pdbx_description
1 polymer ?
#
loop_
_entity_poly.entity_id
_entity_poly.type
_entity_poly.pdbx_seq_one_letter_code
_entity_poly.pdbx_strand_id
1 'polypeptide(L)'
;MPPFDREGALKSAEKALRQGRIDAAIAEYVKVVEAQPRDWNSANALGDLHVRANQLDKGLQQFTRIADHLAAEGFYPKAAALFKKILKLKPEHEYALLQSGDIAARQGTLADAKQYFQAVADRRKARGDKKGAAEIAIRLGTLDPDDLEARVRAAQLAAETGDVVTALREFREVAARYEKRDCGADALAALQAAFDLDRSDDDTRTRLLVGYLSGRAPELARKVASGPTELKQVAAAFEQAGQGDLALAVLAEVAAADPSDLAVRAGLALAYVARGDLDQARTYLSAETAGTDPSLWITLGEIELTAGRAAEGRAAITQALTLDRHQAQAAVVVGCRLAESNAEAGYQCIDAVADAALADGDYAEAAVSLHEFTIRVPTHLVAQMRLVEICVDGGLEATMYEAKAQLADAYLSVGRGLEARIISEDLVAREPWNRANLDRFRRALVMLGESDPDAIIADQLSGDSPFLATEKMDLNEGISFDTPAPEPPPATTAAATTAVPQAALAAEVPLTDFGAIEIDLGEALDERPAPLPLTPPPPRSLDQVFRGLRDESNRQSSEEAAAEQYRLALTYHEMGMTEDAIKALEGATRSPRQRFDAASMLGRLYLERKDLPQAIEWLERAAEAPAPPADAGRSLLYDLAQTLDTVGESARALAVFIELESESGGYRDVSGHIDRLSKVQARG
;
A
#
# COMPACT_ATOMS: atom_id res chain seq x y z
N MET A 1 79.03 26.12 -32.87
CA MET A 1 79.66 24.78 -33.02
C MET A 1 79.51 24.33 -34.47
N PRO A 2 80.41 23.50 -35.01
CA PRO A 2 80.12 22.76 -36.25
C PRO A 2 78.93 21.81 -36.03
N PRO A 3 78.21 21.39 -37.09
CA PRO A 3 77.20 20.35 -36.98
C PRO A 3 77.82 19.02 -36.53
N PHE A 4 77.08 18.24 -35.74
CA PHE A 4 77.53 16.93 -35.28
C PHE A 4 77.55 15.92 -36.43
N ASP A 5 78.73 15.38 -36.75
CA ASP A 5 78.90 14.34 -37.75
C ASP A 5 78.47 12.96 -37.21
N ARG A 6 77.17 12.70 -37.29
CA ARG A 6 76.56 11.40 -36.95
C ARG A 6 77.11 10.26 -37.82
N GLU A 7 77.43 10.50 -39.09
CA GLU A 7 77.85 9.43 -39.99
C GLU A 7 79.30 9.02 -39.73
N GLY A 8 80.19 9.98 -39.49
CA GLY A 8 81.55 9.74 -39.01
C GLY A 8 81.58 9.09 -37.62
N ALA A 9 80.73 9.54 -36.69
CA ALA A 9 80.61 8.91 -35.36
C ALA A 9 80.16 7.45 -35.45
N LEU A 10 79.12 7.14 -36.24
CA LEU A 10 78.66 5.76 -36.46
C LEU A 10 79.71 4.89 -37.17
N LYS A 11 80.41 5.41 -38.19
CA LYS A 11 81.54 4.70 -38.84
C LYS A 11 82.70 4.45 -37.87
N SER A 12 82.97 5.38 -36.96
CA SER A 12 83.98 5.23 -35.90
C SER A 12 83.58 4.15 -34.89
N ALA A 13 82.32 4.16 -34.44
CA ALA A 13 81.74 3.12 -33.60
C ALA A 13 81.82 1.73 -34.25
N GLU A 14 81.37 1.57 -35.51
CA GLU A 14 81.48 0.31 -36.24
C GLU A 14 82.93 -0.17 -36.35
N LYS A 15 83.88 0.73 -36.67
CA LYS A 15 85.30 0.40 -36.74
C LYS A 15 85.84 -0.06 -35.39
N ALA A 16 85.41 0.54 -34.28
CA ALA A 16 85.76 0.10 -32.93
C ALA A 16 85.15 -1.28 -32.61
N LEU A 17 83.89 -1.55 -32.98
CA LEU A 17 83.24 -2.85 -32.82
C LEU A 17 83.93 -3.97 -33.61
N ARG A 18 84.28 -3.72 -34.87
CA ARG A 18 85.05 -4.67 -35.71
C ARG A 18 86.45 -4.95 -35.16
N GLN A 19 86.97 -4.08 -34.30
CA GLN A 19 88.24 -4.23 -33.58
C GLN A 19 88.07 -4.74 -32.13
N GLY A 20 86.87 -5.13 -31.71
CA GLY A 20 86.58 -5.60 -30.35
C GLY A 20 86.65 -4.52 -29.26
N ARG A 21 86.85 -3.25 -29.61
CA ARG A 21 87.01 -2.13 -28.66
C ARG A 21 85.65 -1.58 -28.22
N ILE A 22 84.92 -2.36 -27.42
CA ILE A 22 83.51 -2.10 -27.06
C ILE A 22 83.35 -0.74 -26.37
N ASP A 23 84.18 -0.38 -25.38
CA ASP A 23 84.06 0.92 -24.69
C ASP A 23 84.30 2.12 -25.61
N ALA A 24 85.19 1.99 -26.60
CA ALA A 24 85.39 3.01 -27.62
C ALA A 24 84.17 3.14 -28.55
N ALA A 25 83.49 2.02 -28.87
CA ALA A 25 82.24 2.07 -29.62
C ALA A 25 81.09 2.69 -28.79
N ILE A 26 81.00 2.36 -27.50
CA ILE A 26 80.06 3.00 -26.56
C ILE A 26 80.29 4.51 -26.54
N ALA A 27 81.54 4.97 -26.42
CA ALA A 27 81.87 6.40 -26.39
C ALA A 27 81.43 7.15 -27.65
N GLU A 28 81.48 6.53 -28.84
CA GLU A 28 80.95 7.15 -30.07
C GLU A 28 79.42 7.08 -30.15
N TYR A 29 78.78 5.96 -29.76
CA TYR A 29 77.31 5.86 -29.72
C TYR A 29 76.67 6.80 -28.69
N VAL A 30 77.33 7.05 -27.55
CA VAL A 30 76.91 8.05 -26.55
C VAL A 30 76.80 9.43 -27.21
N LYS A 31 77.83 9.88 -27.94
CA LYS A 31 77.79 11.18 -28.65
C LYS A 31 76.63 11.25 -29.65
N VAL A 32 76.34 10.16 -30.37
CA VAL A 32 75.20 10.10 -31.31
C VAL A 32 73.87 10.26 -30.59
N VAL A 33 73.67 9.60 -29.45
CA VAL A 33 72.44 9.66 -28.66
C VAL A 33 72.30 10.98 -27.88
N GLU A 34 73.40 11.59 -27.45
CA GLU A 34 73.41 12.93 -26.84
C GLU A 34 73.11 14.03 -27.87
N ALA A 35 73.71 13.95 -29.06
CA ALA A 35 73.46 14.91 -30.14
C ALA A 35 72.10 14.72 -30.82
N GLN A 36 71.54 13.50 -30.80
CA GLN A 36 70.22 13.19 -31.35
C GLN A 36 69.39 12.33 -30.37
N PRO A 37 68.82 12.91 -29.28
CA PRO A 37 68.09 12.19 -28.22
C PRO A 37 66.79 11.48 -28.63
N ARG A 38 66.45 11.48 -29.92
CA ARG A 38 65.32 10.75 -30.53
C ARG A 38 65.75 9.71 -31.57
N ASP A 39 67.06 9.48 -31.78
CA ASP A 39 67.55 8.37 -32.60
C ASP A 39 67.44 7.05 -31.82
N TRP A 40 66.22 6.51 -31.77
CA TRP A 40 65.90 5.30 -31.02
C TRP A 40 66.62 4.04 -31.53
N ASN A 41 67.07 4.05 -32.78
CA ASN A 41 67.89 2.98 -33.34
C ASN A 41 69.31 3.02 -32.75
N SER A 42 69.94 4.21 -32.73
CA SER A 42 71.24 4.39 -32.07
C SER A 42 71.16 4.21 -30.55
N ALA A 43 70.05 4.61 -29.91
CA ALA A 43 69.82 4.40 -28.48
C ALA A 43 69.64 2.92 -28.12
N ASN A 44 68.91 2.14 -28.93
CA ASN A 44 68.83 0.69 -28.74
C ASN A 44 70.20 0.03 -28.95
N ALA A 45 70.94 0.42 -29.99
CA ALA A 45 72.29 -0.09 -30.23
C ALA A 45 73.24 0.23 -29.05
N LEU A 46 73.18 1.44 -28.49
CA LEU A 46 73.92 1.83 -27.29
C LEU A 46 73.55 0.96 -26.09
N GLY A 47 72.26 0.67 -25.88
CA GLY A 47 71.79 -0.26 -24.84
C GLY A 47 72.37 -1.66 -25.01
N ASP A 48 72.36 -2.20 -26.24
CA ASP A 48 72.97 -3.49 -26.56
C ASP A 48 74.50 -3.51 -26.33
N LEU A 49 75.19 -2.40 -26.60
CA LEU A 49 76.61 -2.29 -26.30
C LEU A 49 76.90 -2.21 -24.80
N HIS A 50 76.10 -1.48 -24.02
CA HIS A 50 76.23 -1.47 -22.55
C HIS A 50 76.06 -2.88 -21.96
N VAL A 51 75.06 -3.65 -22.41
CA VAL A 51 74.90 -5.06 -21.98
C VAL A 51 76.13 -5.90 -22.37
N ARG A 52 76.64 -5.76 -23.60
CA ARG A 52 77.86 -6.46 -24.05
C ARG A 52 79.13 -6.06 -23.30
N ALA A 53 79.18 -4.86 -22.71
CA ALA A 53 80.26 -4.40 -21.85
C ALA A 53 80.04 -4.74 -20.36
N ASN A 54 79.07 -5.61 -20.04
CA ASN A 54 78.66 -5.94 -18.66
C ASN A 54 78.15 -4.73 -17.83
N GLN A 55 77.79 -3.63 -18.49
CA GLN A 55 77.24 -2.42 -17.87
C GLN A 55 75.69 -2.52 -17.81
N LEU A 56 75.19 -3.60 -17.20
CA LEU A 56 73.80 -4.04 -17.31
C LEU A 56 72.79 -2.94 -16.94
N ASP A 57 72.95 -2.25 -15.81
CA ASP A 57 72.00 -1.23 -15.36
C ASP A 57 71.91 -0.03 -16.33
N LYS A 58 73.01 0.36 -16.99
CA LYS A 58 72.98 1.39 -18.05
C LYS A 58 72.22 0.90 -19.28
N GLY A 59 72.42 -0.37 -19.65
CA GLY A 59 71.67 -1.02 -20.75
C GLY A 59 70.17 -1.05 -20.47
N LEU A 60 69.78 -1.47 -19.26
CA LEU A 60 68.38 -1.46 -18.83
C LEU A 60 67.80 -0.04 -18.82
N GLN A 61 68.51 0.95 -18.26
CA GLN A 61 68.07 2.35 -18.22
C GLN A 61 67.80 2.91 -19.63
N GLN A 62 68.67 2.63 -20.61
CA GLN A 62 68.43 3.05 -22.00
C GLN A 62 67.23 2.31 -22.60
N PHE A 63 67.12 0.99 -22.47
CA PHE A 63 65.95 0.26 -22.99
C PHE A 63 64.64 0.72 -22.36
N THR A 64 64.62 1.01 -21.06
CA THR A 64 63.45 1.52 -20.33
C THR A 64 63.02 2.87 -20.90
N ARG A 65 63.94 3.83 -21.02
CA ARG A 65 63.66 5.16 -21.61
C ARG A 65 63.06 5.08 -23.02
N ILE A 66 63.56 4.17 -23.86
CA ILE A 66 63.05 3.99 -25.23
C ILE A 66 61.65 3.34 -25.19
N ALA A 67 61.44 2.35 -24.32
CA ALA A 67 60.17 1.64 -24.17
C ALA A 67 59.05 2.54 -23.61
N ASP A 68 59.35 3.33 -22.58
CA ASP A 68 58.42 4.30 -21.97
C ASP A 68 57.93 5.33 -23.01
N HIS A 69 58.86 5.88 -23.79
CA HIS A 69 58.52 6.85 -24.83
C HIS A 69 57.69 6.22 -25.95
N LEU A 70 58.04 5.03 -26.42
CA LEU A 70 57.25 4.30 -27.42
C LEU A 70 55.85 3.91 -26.88
N ALA A 71 55.70 3.64 -25.58
CA ALA A 71 54.41 3.41 -24.96
C ALA A 71 53.57 4.71 -24.87
N ALA A 72 54.20 5.84 -24.56
CA ALA A 72 53.56 7.16 -24.56
C ALA A 72 53.13 7.63 -25.97
N GLU A 73 53.89 7.28 -27.01
CA GLU A 73 53.50 7.47 -28.42
C GLU A 73 52.48 6.43 -28.93
N GLY A 74 52.02 5.49 -28.09
CA GLY A 74 51.06 4.45 -28.47
C GLY A 74 51.61 3.30 -29.31
N PHE A 75 52.93 3.25 -29.55
CA PHE A 75 53.62 2.15 -30.25
C PHE A 75 53.80 0.91 -29.37
N TYR A 76 52.72 0.47 -28.71
CA TYR A 76 52.70 -0.60 -27.71
C TYR A 76 53.46 -1.89 -28.11
N PRO A 77 53.38 -2.42 -29.35
CA PRO A 77 54.13 -3.62 -29.73
C PRO A 77 55.66 -3.42 -29.71
N LYS A 78 56.14 -2.20 -30.01
CA LYS A 78 57.57 -1.87 -29.96
C LYS A 78 58.05 -1.70 -28.52
N ALA A 79 57.24 -1.06 -27.67
CA ALA A 79 57.50 -0.96 -26.23
C ALA A 79 57.54 -2.34 -25.56
N ALA A 80 56.55 -3.20 -25.84
CA ALA A 80 56.50 -4.58 -25.34
C ALA A 80 57.75 -5.40 -25.74
N ALA A 81 58.27 -5.22 -26.96
CA ALA A 81 59.50 -5.89 -27.39
C ALA A 81 60.73 -5.46 -26.55
N LEU A 82 60.82 -4.20 -26.16
CA LEU A 82 61.89 -3.67 -25.30
C LEU A 82 61.71 -4.06 -23.82
N PHE A 83 60.49 -4.05 -23.28
CA PHE A 83 60.25 -4.59 -21.93
C PHE A 83 60.53 -6.09 -21.87
N LYS A 84 60.15 -6.87 -22.89
CA LYS A 84 60.51 -8.30 -23.03
C LYS A 84 62.03 -8.52 -23.15
N LYS A 85 62.77 -7.54 -23.69
CA LYS A 85 64.25 -7.54 -23.72
C LYS A 85 64.84 -7.27 -22.34
N ILE A 86 64.30 -6.30 -21.59
CA ILE A 86 64.66 -6.04 -20.18
C ILE A 86 64.40 -7.29 -19.33
N LEU A 87 63.22 -7.91 -19.45
CA LEU A 87 62.84 -9.10 -18.68
C LEU A 87 63.67 -10.34 -19.02
N LYS A 88 64.19 -10.47 -20.26
CA LYS A 88 65.18 -11.50 -20.59
C LYS A 88 66.53 -11.32 -19.89
N LEU A 89 66.91 -10.08 -19.60
CA LEU A 89 68.18 -9.74 -18.93
C LEU A 89 68.04 -9.72 -17.40
N LYS A 90 66.87 -9.35 -16.89
CA LYS A 90 66.53 -9.28 -15.47
C LYS A 90 65.04 -9.64 -15.29
N PRO A 91 64.68 -10.93 -15.15
CA PRO A 91 63.29 -11.40 -15.01
C PRO A 91 62.53 -10.83 -13.79
N GLU A 92 63.26 -10.22 -12.87
CA GLU A 92 62.77 -9.63 -11.62
C GLU A 92 62.58 -8.11 -11.71
N HIS A 93 62.72 -7.51 -12.90
CA HIS A 93 62.67 -6.05 -13.07
C HIS A 93 61.24 -5.52 -12.95
N GLU A 94 60.80 -5.25 -11.70
CA GLU A 94 59.43 -4.86 -11.32
C GLU A 94 58.81 -3.80 -12.23
N TYR A 95 59.52 -2.72 -12.54
CA TYR A 95 59.00 -1.68 -13.45
C TYR A 95 58.68 -2.22 -14.86
N ALA A 96 59.50 -3.13 -15.39
CA ALA A 96 59.26 -3.72 -16.71
C ALA A 96 58.17 -4.81 -16.68
N LEU A 97 57.95 -5.47 -15.54
CA LEU A 97 56.78 -6.34 -15.34
C LEU A 97 55.51 -5.50 -15.32
N LEU A 98 55.47 -4.41 -14.54
CA LEU A 98 54.35 -3.48 -14.50
C LEU A 98 54.02 -2.94 -15.90
N GLN A 99 54.99 -2.34 -16.61
CA GLN A 99 54.74 -1.81 -17.96
C GLN A 99 54.36 -2.90 -18.98
N SER A 100 54.85 -4.14 -18.83
CA SER A 100 54.40 -5.26 -19.68
C SER A 100 52.95 -5.65 -19.39
N GLY A 101 52.53 -5.65 -18.12
CA GLY A 101 51.13 -5.86 -17.71
C GLY A 101 50.20 -4.76 -18.22
N ASP A 102 50.59 -3.49 -18.06
CA ASP A 102 49.85 -2.33 -18.58
C ASP A 102 49.65 -2.39 -20.10
N ILE A 103 50.70 -2.76 -20.84
CA ILE A 103 50.64 -2.89 -22.30
C ILE A 103 49.78 -4.10 -22.70
N ALA A 104 49.95 -5.24 -22.04
CA ALA A 104 49.16 -6.44 -22.32
C ALA A 104 47.66 -6.20 -22.06
N ALA A 105 47.31 -5.51 -20.98
CA ALA A 105 45.95 -5.10 -20.65
C ALA A 105 45.35 -4.19 -21.74
N ARG A 106 46.08 -3.16 -22.17
CA ARG A 106 45.67 -2.27 -23.28
C ARG A 106 45.54 -2.97 -24.63
N GLN A 107 46.21 -4.11 -24.80
CA GLN A 107 46.12 -4.97 -25.99
C GLN A 107 45.05 -6.06 -25.89
N GLY A 108 44.30 -6.15 -24.78
CA GLY A 108 43.32 -7.21 -24.54
C GLY A 108 43.93 -8.59 -24.26
N THR A 109 45.25 -8.69 -24.10
CA THR A 109 45.96 -9.95 -23.78
C THR A 109 45.93 -10.22 -22.28
N LEU A 110 44.71 -10.38 -21.74
CA LEU A 110 44.45 -10.44 -20.29
C LEU A 110 45.23 -11.55 -19.59
N ALA A 111 45.49 -12.69 -20.26
CA ALA A 111 46.29 -13.78 -19.70
C ALA A 111 47.75 -13.37 -19.43
N ASP A 112 48.39 -12.68 -20.38
CA ASP A 112 49.75 -12.14 -20.22
C ASP A 112 49.78 -11.08 -19.12
N ALA A 113 48.77 -10.19 -19.10
CA ALA A 113 48.63 -9.18 -18.06
C ALA A 113 48.46 -9.78 -16.64
N LYS A 114 47.62 -10.82 -16.49
CA LYS A 114 47.48 -11.58 -15.22
C LYS A 114 48.82 -12.17 -14.80
N GLN A 115 49.61 -12.76 -15.71
CA GLN A 115 50.95 -13.28 -15.40
C GLN A 115 51.94 -12.20 -14.93
N TYR A 116 52.05 -11.07 -15.66
CA TYR A 116 52.98 -10.00 -15.30
C TYR A 116 52.64 -9.36 -13.95
N PHE A 117 51.36 -9.07 -13.67
CA PHE A 117 50.95 -8.49 -12.40
C PHE A 117 51.06 -9.48 -11.24
N GLN A 118 50.72 -10.76 -11.42
CA GLN A 118 50.93 -11.79 -10.39
C GLN A 118 52.41 -11.87 -9.97
N ALA A 119 53.33 -11.84 -10.95
CA ALA A 119 54.78 -11.84 -10.73
C ALA A 119 55.30 -10.58 -10.01
N VAL A 120 54.54 -9.49 -9.94
CA VAL A 120 54.83 -8.33 -9.09
C VAL A 120 54.19 -8.49 -7.70
N ALA A 121 52.92 -8.88 -7.63
CA ALA A 121 52.20 -9.08 -6.38
C ALA A 121 52.93 -10.05 -5.45
N ASP A 122 53.38 -11.19 -5.95
CA ASP A 122 54.06 -12.20 -5.13
C ASP A 122 55.46 -11.76 -4.68
N ARG A 123 56.16 -10.94 -5.46
CA ARG A 123 57.42 -10.30 -5.03
C ARG A 123 57.19 -9.24 -3.96
N ARG A 124 56.12 -8.44 -4.06
CA ARG A 124 55.72 -7.48 -3.01
C ARG A 124 55.38 -8.21 -1.71
N LYS A 125 54.57 -9.29 -1.77
CA LYS A 125 54.30 -10.19 -0.63
C LYS A 125 55.60 -10.74 -0.02
N ALA A 126 56.52 -11.28 -0.83
CA ALA A 126 57.77 -11.86 -0.37
C ALA A 126 58.71 -10.84 0.32
N ARG A 127 58.63 -9.55 -0.05
CA ARG A 127 59.35 -8.45 0.62
C ARG A 127 58.64 -7.88 1.85
N GLY A 128 57.45 -8.41 2.21
CA GLY A 128 56.61 -7.89 3.30
C GLY A 128 55.82 -6.62 2.94
N ASP A 129 55.86 -6.17 1.68
CA ASP A 129 55.11 -5.02 1.18
C ASP A 129 53.63 -5.41 0.97
N LYS A 130 52.88 -5.45 2.08
CA LYS A 130 51.46 -5.82 2.10
C LYS A 130 50.60 -4.82 1.32
N LYS A 131 50.85 -3.52 1.46
CA LYS A 131 50.07 -2.48 0.76
C LYS A 131 50.30 -2.57 -0.74
N GLY A 132 51.56 -2.55 -1.18
CA GLY A 132 51.87 -2.65 -2.59
C GLY A 132 51.44 -3.99 -3.20
N ALA A 133 51.42 -5.09 -2.43
CA ALA A 133 50.86 -6.35 -2.89
C ALA A 133 49.34 -6.26 -3.10
N ALA A 134 48.61 -5.57 -2.22
CA ALA A 134 47.17 -5.37 -2.35
C ALA A 134 46.82 -4.46 -3.53
N GLU A 135 47.56 -3.37 -3.76
CA GLU A 135 47.41 -2.49 -4.94
C GLU A 135 47.39 -3.30 -6.26
N ILE A 136 48.30 -4.28 -6.39
CA ILE A 136 48.41 -5.12 -7.58
C ILE A 136 47.34 -6.23 -7.60
N ALA A 137 46.91 -6.74 -6.43
CA ALA A 137 45.83 -7.73 -6.34
C ALA A 137 44.45 -7.12 -6.68
N ILE A 138 44.18 -5.88 -6.24
CA ILE A 138 43.01 -5.10 -6.65
C ILE A 138 43.04 -4.94 -8.18
N ARG A 139 44.17 -4.49 -8.74
CA ARG A 139 44.36 -4.30 -10.18
C ARG A 139 44.23 -5.58 -11.01
N LEU A 140 44.57 -6.75 -10.43
CA LEU A 140 44.35 -8.07 -11.04
C LEU A 140 42.86 -8.43 -11.10
N GLY A 141 42.08 -8.08 -10.08
CA GLY A 141 40.63 -8.32 -10.04
C GLY A 141 39.83 -7.33 -10.91
N THR A 142 40.28 -6.08 -11.04
CA THR A 142 39.69 -5.08 -11.96
C THR A 142 40.24 -5.16 -13.39
N LEU A 143 40.99 -6.20 -13.74
CA LEU A 143 41.66 -6.30 -15.04
C LEU A 143 40.72 -6.72 -16.18
N ASP A 144 39.74 -7.56 -15.85
CA ASP A 144 38.68 -8.00 -16.74
C ASP A 144 37.40 -7.26 -16.34
N PRO A 145 36.82 -6.40 -17.19
CA PRO A 145 35.64 -5.62 -16.83
C PRO A 145 34.39 -6.46 -16.53
N ASP A 146 34.31 -7.67 -17.12
CA ASP A 146 33.10 -8.49 -17.16
C ASP A 146 33.13 -9.66 -16.16
N ASP A 147 34.31 -9.97 -15.61
CA ASP A 147 34.55 -10.84 -14.43
C ASP A 147 34.09 -10.15 -13.13
N LEU A 148 32.76 -10.00 -12.98
CA LEU A 148 32.16 -9.29 -11.85
C LEU A 148 32.60 -9.87 -10.49
N GLU A 149 32.79 -11.19 -10.41
CA GLU A 149 33.22 -11.87 -9.18
C GLU A 149 34.66 -11.49 -8.79
N ALA A 150 35.59 -11.35 -9.75
CA ALA A 150 36.92 -10.79 -9.49
C ALA A 150 36.87 -9.30 -9.10
N ARG A 151 35.93 -8.52 -9.66
CA ARG A 151 35.73 -7.11 -9.29
C ARG A 151 35.14 -6.94 -7.88
N VAL A 152 34.20 -7.79 -7.44
CA VAL A 152 33.73 -7.84 -6.04
C VAL A 152 34.89 -8.11 -5.09
N ARG A 153 35.73 -9.10 -5.39
CA ARG A 153 36.93 -9.42 -4.57
C ARG A 153 37.93 -8.27 -4.53
N ALA A 154 38.11 -7.53 -5.63
CA ALA A 154 38.94 -6.33 -5.67
C ALA A 154 38.36 -5.19 -4.82
N ALA A 155 37.04 -4.99 -4.86
CA ALA A 155 36.34 -3.98 -4.06
C ALA A 155 36.44 -4.28 -2.54
N GLN A 156 36.26 -5.55 -2.16
CA GLN A 156 36.45 -6.05 -0.80
C GLN A 156 37.89 -5.81 -0.31
N LEU A 157 38.90 -6.18 -1.11
CA LEU A 157 40.31 -5.96 -0.73
C LEU A 157 40.69 -4.47 -0.67
N ALA A 158 40.09 -3.63 -1.52
CA ALA A 158 40.24 -2.17 -1.44
C ALA A 158 39.66 -1.62 -0.13
N ALA A 159 38.47 -2.08 0.28
CA ALA A 159 37.86 -1.73 1.56
C ALA A 159 38.72 -2.18 2.76
N GLU A 160 39.17 -3.45 2.78
CA GLU A 160 40.05 -4.00 3.84
C GLU A 160 41.37 -3.24 4.00
N THR A 161 41.86 -2.62 2.91
CA THR A 161 43.12 -1.87 2.90
C THR A 161 42.95 -0.34 3.02
N GLY A 162 41.72 0.13 3.18
CA GLY A 162 41.39 1.54 3.38
C GLY A 162 41.31 2.38 2.09
N ASP A 163 41.38 1.77 0.90
CA ASP A 163 41.08 2.44 -0.37
C ASP A 163 39.56 2.46 -0.62
N VAL A 164 38.87 3.26 0.19
CA VAL A 164 37.41 3.44 0.12
C VAL A 164 36.99 4.02 -1.24
N VAL A 165 37.85 4.81 -1.89
CA VAL A 165 37.56 5.42 -3.20
C VAL A 165 37.48 4.36 -4.29
N THR A 166 38.45 3.44 -4.35
CA THR A 166 38.39 2.31 -5.28
C THR A 166 37.25 1.36 -4.91
N ALA A 167 37.07 1.04 -3.62
CA ALA A 167 36.01 0.14 -3.16
C ALA A 167 34.61 0.61 -3.57
N LEU A 168 34.26 1.87 -3.28
CA LEU A 168 32.97 2.46 -3.66
C LEU A 168 32.75 2.48 -5.18
N ARG A 169 33.78 2.79 -5.97
CA ARG A 169 33.68 2.76 -7.44
C ARG A 169 33.38 1.35 -7.93
N GLU A 170 34.16 0.36 -7.50
CA GLU A 170 33.99 -1.02 -7.96
C GLU A 170 32.64 -1.61 -7.54
N PHE A 171 32.21 -1.40 -6.29
CA PHE A 171 30.89 -1.87 -5.84
C PHE A 171 29.73 -1.22 -6.63
N ARG A 172 29.76 0.10 -6.87
CA ARG A 172 28.73 0.80 -7.66
C ARG A 172 28.73 0.37 -9.14
N GLU A 173 29.90 0.19 -9.76
CA GLU A 173 30.02 -0.32 -11.14
C GLU A 173 29.55 -1.77 -11.28
N VAL A 174 29.85 -2.62 -10.31
CA VAL A 174 29.41 -4.02 -10.27
C VAL A 174 27.90 -4.11 -10.06
N ALA A 175 27.33 -3.34 -9.13
CA ALA A 175 25.89 -3.25 -8.94
C ALA A 175 25.18 -2.87 -10.25
N ALA A 176 25.62 -1.80 -10.92
CA ALA A 176 25.08 -1.33 -12.20
C ALA A 176 25.27 -2.32 -13.37
N ARG A 177 26.10 -3.37 -13.20
CA ARG A 177 26.28 -4.47 -14.16
C ARG A 177 25.44 -5.71 -13.79
N TYR A 178 25.16 -5.95 -12.50
CA TYR A 178 24.21 -6.97 -12.06
C TYR A 178 22.75 -6.55 -12.30
N GLU A 179 22.40 -5.27 -12.07
CA GLU A 179 21.10 -4.68 -12.42
C GLU A 179 20.76 -4.93 -13.90
N LYS A 180 21.72 -4.72 -14.81
CA LYS A 180 21.57 -4.94 -16.26
C LYS A 180 21.62 -6.42 -16.70
N ARG A 181 21.69 -7.35 -15.76
CA ARG A 181 21.65 -8.81 -15.97
C ARG A 181 20.50 -9.45 -15.18
N ASP A 182 19.58 -8.64 -14.64
CA ASP A 182 18.48 -9.04 -13.76
C ASP A 182 18.93 -9.82 -12.50
N CYS A 183 20.21 -9.71 -12.13
CA CYS A 183 20.83 -10.37 -10.97
C CYS A 183 20.57 -9.55 -9.69
N GLY A 184 19.30 -9.31 -9.36
CA GLY A 184 18.88 -8.34 -8.33
C GLY A 184 19.48 -8.60 -6.94
N ALA A 185 19.69 -9.86 -6.55
CA ALA A 185 20.29 -10.21 -5.26
C ALA A 185 21.78 -9.81 -5.18
N ASP A 186 22.56 -10.06 -6.24
CA ASP A 186 23.97 -9.70 -6.31
C ASP A 186 24.17 -8.18 -6.44
N ALA A 187 23.25 -7.51 -7.15
CA ALA A 187 23.18 -6.05 -7.19
C ALA A 187 22.95 -5.44 -5.80
N LEU A 188 21.93 -5.93 -5.07
CA LEU A 188 21.66 -5.50 -3.69
C LEU A 188 22.85 -5.76 -2.75
N ALA A 189 23.51 -6.92 -2.86
CA ALA A 189 24.70 -7.21 -2.05
C ALA A 189 25.87 -6.25 -2.33
N ALA A 190 26.10 -5.88 -3.60
CA ALA A 190 27.11 -4.90 -3.98
C ALA A 190 26.75 -3.47 -3.52
N LEU A 191 25.48 -3.06 -3.65
CA LEU A 191 25.00 -1.77 -3.14
C LEU A 191 25.09 -1.70 -1.62
N GLN A 192 24.75 -2.77 -0.89
CA GLN A 192 24.84 -2.81 0.57
C GLN A 192 26.28 -2.65 1.04
N ALA A 193 27.23 -3.32 0.38
CA ALA A 193 28.66 -3.14 0.65
C ALA A 193 29.17 -1.71 0.37
N ALA A 194 28.61 -1.02 -0.62
CA ALA A 194 28.91 0.41 -0.85
C ALA A 194 28.29 1.31 0.23
N PHE A 195 27.03 1.09 0.62
CA PHE A 195 26.35 1.87 1.65
C PHE A 195 26.99 1.69 3.03
N ASP A 196 27.45 0.49 3.40
CA ASP A 196 28.14 0.28 4.68
C ASP A 196 29.52 0.95 4.76
N LEU A 197 30.12 1.32 3.61
CA LEU A 197 31.32 2.16 3.52
C LEU A 197 30.99 3.66 3.54
N ASP A 198 29.90 4.07 2.90
CA ASP A 198 29.44 5.47 2.85
C ASP A 198 27.91 5.55 3.01
N ARG A 199 27.46 5.74 4.26
CA ARG A 199 26.03 5.92 4.60
C ARG A 199 25.50 7.33 4.28
N SER A 200 26.33 8.22 3.74
CA SER A 200 25.92 9.55 3.29
C SER A 200 25.61 9.63 1.78
N ASP A 201 25.87 8.55 1.03
CA ASP A 201 25.55 8.47 -0.39
C ASP A 201 24.07 8.14 -0.65
N ASP A 202 23.34 9.18 -1.01
CA ASP A 202 21.90 9.13 -1.27
C ASP A 202 21.53 8.31 -2.53
N ASP A 203 22.42 8.18 -3.54
CA ASP A 203 22.16 7.36 -4.74
C ASP A 203 22.12 5.87 -4.38
N THR A 204 23.19 5.37 -3.72
CA THR A 204 23.25 3.97 -3.27
C THR A 204 22.14 3.67 -2.27
N ARG A 205 21.84 4.59 -1.34
CA ARG A 205 20.75 4.46 -0.36
C ARG A 205 19.38 4.36 -1.03
N THR A 206 19.08 5.24 -1.98
CA THR A 206 17.81 5.23 -2.73
C THR A 206 17.67 3.97 -3.59
N ARG A 207 18.76 3.52 -4.24
CA ARG A 207 18.75 2.28 -5.04
C ARG A 207 18.59 1.02 -4.18
N LEU A 208 19.17 0.99 -2.98
CA LEU A 208 18.88 -0.05 -1.98
C LEU A 208 17.42 -0.03 -1.55
N LEU A 209 16.85 1.13 -1.26
CA LEU A 209 15.45 1.27 -0.87
C LEU A 209 14.53 0.70 -1.95
N VAL A 210 14.68 1.14 -3.21
CA VAL A 210 13.91 0.65 -4.35
C VAL A 210 14.08 -0.86 -4.54
N GLY A 211 15.31 -1.37 -4.50
CA GLY A 211 15.57 -2.81 -4.66
C GLY A 211 14.99 -3.67 -3.51
N TYR A 212 15.02 -3.19 -2.27
CA TYR A 212 14.40 -3.88 -1.13
C TYR A 212 12.86 -3.83 -1.18
N LEU A 213 12.26 -2.74 -1.65
CA LEU A 213 10.81 -2.64 -1.87
C LEU A 213 10.37 -3.59 -3.01
N SER A 214 11.04 -3.56 -4.16
CA SER A 214 10.79 -4.48 -5.28
C SER A 214 11.00 -5.95 -4.88
N GLY A 215 12.00 -6.23 -4.06
CA GLY A 215 12.28 -7.55 -3.49
C GLY A 215 11.34 -7.99 -2.36
N ARG A 216 10.32 -7.20 -2.02
CA ARG A 216 9.37 -7.43 -0.91
C ARG A 216 10.05 -7.67 0.44
N ALA A 217 11.10 -6.91 0.74
CA ALA A 217 11.85 -6.95 1.99
C ALA A 217 11.67 -5.65 2.81
N PRO A 218 10.46 -5.35 3.33
CA PRO A 218 10.16 -4.08 3.98
C PRO A 218 11.01 -3.83 5.24
N GLU A 219 11.42 -4.88 5.96
CA GLU A 219 12.36 -4.78 7.10
C GLU A 219 13.77 -4.28 6.73
N LEU A 220 14.20 -4.46 5.47
CA LEU A 220 15.47 -3.94 4.98
C LEU A 220 15.28 -2.53 4.41
N ALA A 221 14.20 -2.32 3.65
CA ALA A 221 13.79 -1.00 3.18
C ALA A 221 13.65 0.02 4.34
N ARG A 222 13.05 -0.39 5.47
CA ARG A 222 12.90 0.43 6.69
C ARG A 222 14.23 0.92 7.27
N LYS A 223 15.34 0.21 7.05
CA LYS A 223 16.67 0.55 7.58
C LYS A 223 17.44 1.55 6.72
N VAL A 224 17.04 1.73 5.46
CA VAL A 224 17.67 2.67 4.51
C VAL A 224 16.78 3.87 4.16
N ALA A 225 15.48 3.82 4.47
CA ALA A 225 14.57 4.96 4.38
C ALA A 225 14.99 6.08 5.36
N SER A 226 15.07 7.32 4.87
CA SER A 226 15.55 8.50 5.60
C SER A 226 14.64 9.73 5.47
N GLY A 227 13.38 9.57 5.07
CA GLY A 227 12.39 10.65 5.06
C GLY A 227 10.92 10.19 5.02
N PRO A 228 9.95 11.07 5.32
CA PRO A 228 8.53 10.71 5.42
C PRO A 228 7.97 10.01 4.17
N THR A 229 8.30 10.50 2.97
CA THR A 229 7.85 9.92 1.70
C THR A 229 8.29 8.46 1.52
N GLU A 230 9.50 8.13 1.94
CA GLU A 230 10.07 6.79 1.86
C GLU A 230 9.50 5.87 2.94
N LEU A 231 9.27 6.40 4.15
CA LEU A 231 8.60 5.67 5.22
C LEU A 231 7.15 5.30 4.84
N LYS A 232 6.43 6.15 4.10
CA LYS A 232 5.12 5.78 3.50
C LYS A 232 5.22 4.61 2.53
N GLN A 233 6.25 4.59 1.66
CA GLN A 233 6.48 3.46 0.74
C GLN A 233 6.82 2.16 1.50
N VAL A 234 7.60 2.26 2.57
CA VAL A 234 7.92 1.15 3.49
C VAL A 234 6.66 0.64 4.20
N ALA A 235 5.79 1.53 4.68
CA ALA A 235 4.52 1.16 5.30
C ALA A 235 3.60 0.41 4.32
N ALA A 236 3.41 0.93 3.10
CA ALA A 236 2.64 0.25 2.05
C ALA A 236 3.23 -1.14 1.70
N ALA A 237 4.56 -1.30 1.75
CA ALA A 237 5.20 -2.61 1.57
C ALA A 237 4.97 -3.56 2.76
N PHE A 238 4.88 -3.05 4.01
CA PHE A 238 4.44 -3.85 5.16
C PHE A 238 2.96 -4.26 5.05
N GLU A 239 2.07 -3.39 4.55
CA GLU A 239 0.66 -3.74 4.29
C GLU A 239 0.53 -4.84 3.23
N GLN A 240 1.25 -4.72 2.12
CA GLN A 240 1.31 -5.75 1.06
C GLN A 240 1.93 -7.07 1.53
N ALA A 241 2.75 -7.05 2.58
CA ALA A 241 3.27 -8.25 3.25
C ALA A 241 2.30 -8.84 4.30
N GLY A 242 1.14 -8.21 4.54
CA GLY A 242 0.20 -8.57 5.61
C GLY A 242 0.66 -8.18 7.02
N GLN A 243 1.76 -7.45 7.15
CA GLN A 243 2.37 -7.03 8.42
C GLN A 243 1.79 -5.69 8.89
N GLY A 244 0.46 -5.59 8.95
CA GLY A 244 -0.26 -4.32 9.20
C GLY A 244 0.15 -3.59 10.49
N ASP A 245 0.55 -4.30 11.54
CA ASP A 245 1.03 -3.69 12.79
C ASP A 245 2.33 -2.89 12.58
N LEU A 246 3.23 -3.40 11.73
CA LEU A 246 4.47 -2.71 11.37
C LEU A 246 4.20 -1.53 10.42
N ALA A 247 3.21 -1.65 9.54
CA ALA A 247 2.77 -0.53 8.71
C ALA A 247 2.24 0.64 9.56
N LEU A 248 1.34 0.38 10.51
CA LEU A 248 0.82 1.41 11.42
C LEU A 248 1.91 2.01 12.31
N ALA A 249 2.87 1.21 12.79
CA ALA A 249 4.02 1.74 13.53
C ALA A 249 4.85 2.72 12.68
N VAL A 250 5.13 2.40 11.41
CA VAL A 250 5.87 3.28 10.50
C VAL A 250 5.06 4.53 10.12
N LEU A 251 3.74 4.41 9.90
CA LEU A 251 2.87 5.56 9.66
C LEU A 251 2.74 6.46 10.90
N ALA A 252 2.75 5.90 12.11
CA ALA A 252 2.77 6.65 13.35
C ALA A 252 4.06 7.48 13.52
N GLU A 253 5.21 6.93 13.12
CA GLU A 253 6.46 7.72 13.03
C GLU A 253 6.35 8.87 12.02
N VAL A 254 5.71 8.64 10.86
CA VAL A 254 5.46 9.69 9.86
C VAL A 254 4.56 10.79 10.41
N ALA A 255 3.44 10.44 11.06
CA ALA A 255 2.52 11.41 11.67
C ALA A 255 3.13 12.16 12.86
N ALA A 256 4.10 11.57 13.57
CA ALA A 256 4.85 12.25 14.63
C ALA A 256 5.92 13.21 14.06
N ALA A 257 6.50 12.90 12.90
CA ALA A 257 7.46 13.76 12.20
C ALA A 257 6.78 14.92 11.45
N ASP A 258 5.59 14.69 10.88
CA ASP A 258 4.75 15.73 10.27
C ASP A 258 3.29 15.66 10.78
N PRO A 259 2.98 16.34 11.90
CA PRO A 259 1.62 16.41 12.44
C PRO A 259 0.61 17.15 11.53
N SER A 260 1.09 17.84 10.48
CA SER A 260 0.25 18.54 9.49
C SER A 260 -0.19 17.63 8.33
N ASP A 261 0.34 16.41 8.23
CA ASP A 261 -0.11 15.40 7.30
C ASP A 261 -1.46 14.78 7.75
N LEU A 262 -2.54 15.51 7.46
CA LEU A 262 -3.90 15.10 7.78
C LEU A 262 -4.28 13.77 7.11
N ALA A 263 -3.68 13.44 5.96
CA ALA A 263 -3.98 12.20 5.23
C ALA A 263 -3.42 10.96 5.92
N VAL A 264 -2.16 11.02 6.40
CA VAL A 264 -1.59 9.92 7.22
C VAL A 264 -2.36 9.78 8.53
N ARG A 265 -2.73 10.90 9.17
CA ARG A 265 -3.49 10.88 10.43
C ARG A 265 -4.91 10.31 10.26
N ALA A 266 -5.61 10.65 9.17
CA ALA A 266 -6.90 10.07 8.82
C ALA A 266 -6.79 8.56 8.54
N GLY A 267 -5.77 8.13 7.78
CA GLY A 267 -5.51 6.72 7.52
C GLY A 267 -5.20 5.90 8.78
N LEU A 268 -4.39 6.46 9.70
CA LEU A 268 -4.15 5.87 11.02
C LEU A 268 -5.44 5.76 11.83
N ALA A 269 -6.25 6.82 11.89
CA ALA A 269 -7.53 6.79 12.60
C ALA A 269 -8.46 5.70 12.05
N LEU A 270 -8.68 5.66 10.72
CA LEU A 270 -9.47 4.61 10.06
C LEU A 270 -8.96 3.19 10.38
N ALA A 271 -7.64 2.99 10.37
CA ALA A 271 -7.04 1.68 10.63
C ALA A 271 -7.18 1.22 12.09
N TYR A 272 -7.16 2.14 13.07
CA TYR A 272 -7.45 1.82 14.46
C TYR A 272 -8.95 1.61 14.72
N VAL A 273 -9.83 2.38 14.06
CA VAL A 273 -11.30 2.16 14.08
C VAL A 273 -11.65 0.79 13.53
N ALA A 274 -11.05 0.37 12.41
CA ALA A 274 -11.24 -0.96 11.82
C ALA A 274 -10.76 -2.11 12.73
N ARG A 275 -9.97 -1.82 13.77
CA ARG A 275 -9.54 -2.76 14.82
C ARG A 275 -10.39 -2.70 16.10
N GLY A 276 -11.29 -1.72 16.21
CA GLY A 276 -12.03 -1.40 17.43
C GLY A 276 -11.23 -0.62 18.49
N ASP A 277 -10.04 -0.13 18.15
CA ASP A 277 -9.14 0.59 19.08
C ASP A 277 -9.41 2.10 19.05
N LEU A 278 -10.50 2.50 19.71
CA LEU A 278 -10.95 3.91 19.73
C LEU A 278 -9.97 4.83 20.48
N ASP A 279 -9.23 4.32 21.47
CA ASP A 279 -8.22 5.07 22.20
C ASP A 279 -7.03 5.47 21.30
N GLN A 280 -6.52 4.52 20.49
CA GLN A 280 -5.49 4.84 19.50
C GLN A 280 -6.05 5.71 18.37
N ALA A 281 -7.27 5.44 17.89
CA ALA A 281 -7.91 6.28 16.87
C ALA A 281 -7.99 7.76 17.32
N ARG A 282 -8.35 8.01 18.58
CA ARG A 282 -8.48 9.37 19.14
C ARG A 282 -7.18 10.16 19.24
N THR A 283 -6.03 9.47 19.22
CA THR A 283 -4.70 10.11 19.20
C THR A 283 -4.44 10.81 17.86
N TYR A 284 -4.99 10.28 16.77
CA TYR A 284 -4.79 10.84 15.42
C TYR A 284 -5.99 11.68 14.95
N LEU A 285 -7.21 11.29 15.35
CA LEU A 285 -8.48 11.86 14.92
C LEU A 285 -8.81 13.21 15.58
N SER A 286 -9.02 14.23 14.74
CA SER A 286 -9.68 15.51 15.06
C SER A 286 -10.68 15.87 13.96
N ALA A 287 -11.46 16.94 14.17
CA ALA A 287 -12.32 17.54 13.14
C ALA A 287 -11.56 17.82 11.81
N GLU A 288 -10.31 18.25 11.90
CA GLU A 288 -9.46 18.58 10.75
C GLU A 288 -9.05 17.33 9.96
N THR A 289 -8.80 16.21 10.63
CA THR A 289 -8.45 14.94 9.96
C THR A 289 -9.66 14.15 9.52
N ALA A 290 -10.81 14.33 10.17
CA ALA A 290 -12.09 13.80 9.68
C ALA A 290 -12.48 14.48 8.36
N GLY A 291 -12.33 15.81 8.28
CA GLY A 291 -12.39 16.56 7.03
C GLY A 291 -13.72 16.35 6.29
N THR A 292 -13.67 15.60 5.18
CA THR A 292 -14.84 15.24 4.36
C THR A 292 -15.27 13.77 4.48
N ASP A 293 -14.67 12.96 5.37
CA ASP A 293 -15.07 11.56 5.60
C ASP A 293 -16.17 11.47 6.67
N PRO A 294 -17.41 11.13 6.30
CA PRO A 294 -18.53 11.03 7.24
C PRO A 294 -18.32 9.98 8.33
N SER A 295 -17.61 8.89 8.02
CA SER A 295 -17.35 7.76 8.92
C SER A 295 -16.39 8.15 10.06
N LEU A 296 -15.39 8.96 9.74
CA LEU A 296 -14.51 9.57 10.74
C LEU A 296 -15.25 10.59 11.61
N TRP A 297 -16.21 11.32 11.07
CA TRP A 297 -17.08 12.20 11.85
C TRP A 297 -18.02 11.43 12.80
N ILE A 298 -18.62 10.31 12.37
CA ILE A 298 -19.38 9.40 13.26
C ILE A 298 -18.49 8.86 14.37
N THR A 299 -17.28 8.41 14.05
CA THR A 299 -16.32 7.88 15.04
C THR A 299 -15.90 8.96 16.04
N LEU A 300 -15.61 10.18 15.57
CA LEU A 300 -15.31 11.31 16.45
C LEU A 300 -16.50 11.60 17.37
N GLY A 301 -17.72 11.56 16.84
CA GLY A 301 -18.95 11.61 17.63
C GLY A 301 -19.00 10.56 18.74
N GLU A 302 -18.81 9.28 18.42
CA GLU A 302 -18.79 8.19 19.40
C GLU A 302 -17.76 8.43 20.53
N ILE A 303 -16.54 8.85 20.18
CA ILE A 303 -15.47 9.06 21.15
C ILE A 303 -15.74 10.29 22.05
N GLU A 304 -16.17 11.42 21.48
CA GLU A 304 -16.46 12.63 22.25
C GLU A 304 -17.69 12.44 23.17
N LEU A 305 -18.72 11.73 22.70
CA LEU A 305 -19.88 11.34 23.52
C LEU A 305 -19.50 10.37 24.64
N THR A 306 -18.69 9.35 24.36
CA THR A 306 -18.16 8.40 25.38
C THR A 306 -17.34 9.13 26.43
N ALA A 307 -16.56 10.14 26.03
CA ALA A 307 -15.77 10.98 26.92
C ALA A 307 -16.56 12.11 27.60
N GLY A 308 -17.90 12.10 27.51
CA GLY A 308 -18.82 13.01 28.20
C GLY A 308 -18.94 14.41 27.60
N ARG A 309 -18.33 14.69 26.44
CA ARG A 309 -18.38 16.01 25.78
C ARG A 309 -19.55 16.09 24.81
N ALA A 310 -20.75 16.06 25.39
CA ALA A 310 -22.04 15.98 24.69
C ALA A 310 -22.17 16.93 23.48
N ALA A 311 -21.84 18.22 23.65
CA ALA A 311 -21.96 19.21 22.58
C ALA A 311 -20.98 19.00 21.41
N GLU A 312 -19.74 18.58 21.70
CA GLU A 312 -18.71 18.30 20.69
C GLU A 312 -19.07 17.03 19.92
N GLY A 313 -19.53 16.00 20.63
CA GLY A 313 -20.02 14.74 20.05
C GLY A 313 -21.25 14.92 19.18
N ARG A 314 -22.29 15.63 19.67
CA ARG A 314 -23.50 15.96 18.90
C ARG A 314 -23.14 16.71 17.61
N ALA A 315 -22.27 17.70 17.70
CA ALA A 315 -21.83 18.47 16.53
C ALA A 315 -21.08 17.60 15.49
N ALA A 316 -20.27 16.63 15.94
CA ALA A 316 -19.60 15.69 15.05
C ALA A 316 -20.59 14.74 14.33
N ILE A 317 -21.62 14.25 15.02
CA ILE A 317 -22.71 13.47 14.39
C ILE A 317 -23.47 14.34 13.37
N THR A 318 -23.88 15.56 13.74
CA THR A 318 -24.55 16.48 12.80
C THR A 318 -23.69 16.78 11.56
N GLN A 319 -22.37 16.94 11.73
CA GLN A 319 -21.44 17.16 10.62
C GLN A 319 -21.33 15.94 9.70
N ALA A 320 -21.32 14.71 10.25
CA ALA A 320 -21.37 13.49 9.43
C ALA A 320 -22.62 13.45 8.55
N LEU A 321 -23.80 13.68 9.13
CA LEU A 321 -25.10 13.67 8.44
C LEU A 321 -25.28 14.82 7.45
N THR A 322 -24.52 15.90 7.62
CA THR A 322 -24.44 17.03 6.67
C THR A 322 -23.56 16.69 5.46
N LEU A 323 -22.58 15.79 5.60
CA LEU A 323 -21.71 15.32 4.51
C LEU A 323 -22.33 14.14 3.76
N ASP A 324 -22.93 13.18 4.48
CA ASP A 324 -23.62 12.02 3.93
C ASP A 324 -24.81 11.61 4.80
N ARG A 325 -26.01 11.74 4.24
CA ARG A 325 -27.28 11.37 4.89
C ARG A 325 -27.40 9.87 5.14
N HIS A 326 -26.75 9.02 4.32
CA HIS A 326 -26.82 7.57 4.51
C HIS A 326 -26.12 7.08 5.80
N GLN A 327 -25.34 7.94 6.47
CA GLN A 327 -24.81 7.65 7.80
C GLN A 327 -25.87 7.67 8.92
N ALA A 328 -27.11 8.10 8.67
CA ALA A 328 -28.18 8.11 9.67
C ALA A 328 -28.32 6.75 10.39
N GLN A 329 -28.36 5.65 9.63
CA GLN A 329 -28.46 4.30 10.21
C GLN A 329 -27.22 3.90 11.02
N ALA A 330 -26.02 4.36 10.63
CA ALA A 330 -24.79 4.12 11.38
C ALA A 330 -24.76 4.92 12.69
N ALA A 331 -25.17 6.19 12.64
CA ALA A 331 -25.35 7.05 13.81
C ALA A 331 -26.39 6.47 14.79
N VAL A 332 -27.51 5.92 14.31
CA VAL A 332 -28.50 5.25 15.17
C VAL A 332 -27.91 4.02 15.87
N VAL A 333 -27.09 3.21 15.18
CA VAL A 333 -26.40 2.06 15.80
C VAL A 333 -25.38 2.50 16.86
N VAL A 334 -24.65 3.60 16.63
CA VAL A 334 -23.76 4.20 17.64
C VAL A 334 -24.56 4.73 18.84
N GLY A 335 -25.61 5.53 18.61
CA GLY A 335 -26.45 6.09 19.67
C GLY A 335 -27.12 5.02 20.54
N CYS A 336 -27.63 3.95 19.93
CA CYS A 336 -28.18 2.80 20.66
C CYS A 336 -27.12 2.10 21.52
N ARG A 337 -25.89 1.91 21.02
CA ARG A 337 -24.77 1.30 21.76
C ARG A 337 -24.34 2.18 22.94
N LEU A 338 -24.22 3.50 22.71
CA LEU A 338 -23.89 4.46 23.76
C LEU A 338 -24.93 4.44 24.88
N ALA A 339 -26.22 4.35 24.53
CA ALA A 339 -27.33 4.32 25.47
C ALA A 339 -27.26 3.19 26.52
N GLU A 340 -26.65 2.04 26.18
CA GLU A 340 -26.44 0.92 27.12
C GLU A 340 -25.49 1.26 28.28
N SER A 341 -24.61 2.25 28.08
CA SER A 341 -23.61 2.70 29.07
C SER A 341 -23.90 4.09 29.64
N ASN A 342 -24.47 4.97 28.84
CA ASN A 342 -24.82 6.35 29.17
C ASN A 342 -26.00 6.79 28.30
N ALA A 343 -27.21 6.76 28.87
CA ALA A 343 -28.45 7.12 28.18
C ALA A 343 -28.42 8.53 27.56
N GLU A 344 -27.83 9.52 28.24
CA GLU A 344 -27.72 10.89 27.72
C GLU A 344 -26.80 10.96 26.50
N ALA A 345 -25.65 10.28 26.53
CA ALA A 345 -24.75 10.20 25.37
C ALA A 345 -25.43 9.52 24.17
N GLY A 346 -26.21 8.46 24.41
CA GLY A 346 -27.03 7.83 23.38
C GLY A 346 -28.11 8.77 22.83
N TYR A 347 -28.82 9.48 23.71
CA TYR A 347 -29.86 10.44 23.33
C TYR A 347 -29.30 11.55 22.44
N GLN A 348 -28.18 12.18 22.83
CA GLN A 348 -27.54 13.26 22.06
C GLN A 348 -27.13 12.80 20.65
N CYS A 349 -26.75 11.53 20.46
CA CYS A 349 -26.49 10.97 19.14
C CYS A 349 -27.76 10.79 18.30
N ILE A 350 -28.85 10.30 18.92
CA ILE A 350 -30.12 10.00 18.24
C ILE A 350 -30.90 11.28 17.91
N ASP A 351 -30.92 12.25 18.81
CA ASP A 351 -31.53 13.56 18.64
C ASP A 351 -30.85 14.36 17.50
N ALA A 352 -29.54 14.18 17.30
CA ALA A 352 -28.84 14.70 16.12
C ALA A 352 -29.26 14.04 14.79
N VAL A 353 -29.67 12.77 14.80
CA VAL A 353 -30.25 12.09 13.62
C VAL A 353 -31.68 12.58 13.38
N ALA A 354 -32.49 12.68 14.43
CA ALA A 354 -33.87 13.17 14.34
C ALA A 354 -33.91 14.62 13.80
N ASP A 355 -33.08 15.53 14.33
CA ASP A 355 -32.95 16.90 13.81
C ASP A 355 -32.52 16.93 12.33
N ALA A 356 -31.68 15.99 11.87
CA ALA A 356 -31.22 15.93 10.48
C ALA A 356 -32.34 15.52 9.51
N ALA A 357 -33.20 14.58 9.91
CA ALA A 357 -34.38 14.17 9.15
C ALA A 357 -35.51 15.23 9.21
N LEU A 358 -35.70 15.88 10.36
CA LEU A 358 -36.61 17.02 10.50
C LEU A 358 -36.22 18.20 9.59
N ALA A 359 -34.92 18.40 9.33
CA ALA A 359 -34.45 19.43 8.40
C ALA A 359 -34.84 19.17 6.93
N ASP A 360 -35.16 17.91 6.56
CA ASP A 360 -35.77 17.57 5.26
C ASP A 360 -37.31 17.58 5.31
N GLY A 361 -37.90 17.60 6.51
CA GLY A 361 -39.31 17.40 6.74
C GLY A 361 -39.73 15.92 6.81
N ASP A 362 -38.79 14.97 6.96
CA ASP A 362 -39.14 13.56 7.20
C ASP A 362 -39.34 13.30 8.69
N TYR A 363 -40.55 13.62 9.15
CA TYR A 363 -41.01 13.32 10.51
C TYR A 363 -41.07 11.82 10.80
N ALA A 364 -41.19 10.96 9.78
CA ALA A 364 -41.30 9.52 9.97
C ALA A 364 -39.92 8.89 10.28
N GLU A 365 -38.87 9.24 9.53
CA GLU A 365 -37.49 8.83 9.83
C GLU A 365 -37.02 9.42 11.18
N ALA A 366 -37.38 10.68 11.49
CA ALA A 366 -37.10 11.29 12.78
C ALA A 366 -37.78 10.54 13.94
N ALA A 367 -39.07 10.19 13.79
CA ALA A 367 -39.81 9.42 14.78
C ALA A 367 -39.26 8.00 14.96
N VAL A 368 -38.94 7.28 13.86
CA VAL A 368 -38.33 5.94 13.92
C VAL A 368 -37.00 5.96 14.65
N SER A 369 -36.14 6.95 14.36
CA SER A 369 -34.83 7.10 15.00
C SER A 369 -34.93 7.26 16.52
N LEU A 370 -35.87 8.09 17.00
CA LEU A 370 -36.12 8.26 18.43
C LEU A 370 -36.86 7.06 19.06
N HIS A 371 -37.73 6.38 18.31
CA HIS A 371 -38.46 5.19 18.79
C HIS A 371 -37.52 4.01 19.07
N GLU A 372 -36.50 3.79 18.23
CA GLU A 372 -35.42 2.82 18.50
C GLU A 372 -34.74 3.13 19.85
N PHE A 373 -34.47 4.40 20.16
CA PHE A 373 -33.89 4.80 21.44
C PHE A 373 -34.87 4.61 22.61
N THR A 374 -36.13 5.04 22.50
CA THR A 374 -37.11 4.94 23.59
C THR A 374 -37.51 3.51 23.93
N ILE A 375 -37.48 2.57 22.97
CA ILE A 375 -37.63 1.14 23.26
C ILE A 375 -36.51 0.63 24.18
N ARG A 376 -35.27 1.11 23.98
CA ARG A 376 -34.08 0.68 24.76
C ARG A 376 -33.99 1.38 26.11
N VAL A 377 -34.36 2.67 26.18
CA VAL A 377 -34.35 3.46 27.42
C VAL A 377 -35.75 4.06 27.68
N PRO A 378 -36.76 3.24 28.04
CA PRO A 378 -38.15 3.68 28.13
C PRO A 378 -38.40 4.74 29.19
N THR A 379 -37.54 4.82 30.21
CA THR A 379 -37.60 5.83 31.29
C THR A 379 -37.03 7.20 30.90
N HIS A 380 -36.51 7.37 29.68
CA HIS A 380 -35.87 8.62 29.24
C HIS A 380 -36.91 9.68 28.83
N LEU A 381 -37.48 10.37 29.83
CA LEU A 381 -38.61 11.30 29.66
C LEU A 381 -38.40 12.33 28.53
N VAL A 382 -37.20 12.90 28.38
CA VAL A 382 -36.91 13.90 27.34
C VAL A 382 -37.07 13.31 25.93
N ALA A 383 -36.61 12.08 25.71
CA ALA A 383 -36.74 11.41 24.41
C ALA A 383 -38.19 10.99 24.12
N GLN A 384 -38.91 10.54 25.16
CA GLN A 384 -40.34 10.21 25.05
C GLN A 384 -41.18 11.46 24.71
N MET A 385 -40.87 12.62 25.31
CA MET A 385 -41.50 13.91 24.95
C MET A 385 -41.16 14.32 23.51
N ARG A 386 -39.88 14.31 23.14
CA ARG A 386 -39.38 14.64 21.79
C ARG A 386 -40.04 13.79 20.70
N LEU A 387 -40.23 12.50 20.96
CA LEU A 387 -40.93 11.58 20.06
C LEU A 387 -42.42 11.95 19.90
N VAL A 388 -43.12 12.27 21.00
CA VAL A 388 -44.53 12.72 20.93
C VAL A 388 -44.67 14.04 20.19
N GLU A 389 -43.77 15.01 20.39
CA GLU A 389 -43.72 16.28 19.64
C GLU A 389 -43.63 16.02 18.12
N ILE A 390 -42.63 15.25 17.69
CA ILE A 390 -42.37 14.93 16.27
C ILE A 390 -43.55 14.19 15.64
N CYS A 391 -44.16 13.25 16.37
CA CYS A 391 -45.34 12.54 15.89
C CYS A 391 -46.60 13.43 15.82
N VAL A 392 -46.71 14.48 16.63
CA VAL A 392 -47.79 15.48 16.54
C VAL A 392 -47.57 16.42 15.36
N ASP A 393 -46.38 17.01 15.23
CA ASP A 393 -46.05 17.96 14.15
C ASP A 393 -46.08 17.28 12.76
N GLY A 394 -45.63 16.03 12.67
CA GLY A 394 -45.69 15.21 11.47
C GLY A 394 -47.06 14.59 11.16
N GLY A 395 -48.05 14.74 12.04
CA GLY A 395 -49.39 14.13 11.87
C GLY A 395 -49.41 12.59 11.91
N LEU A 396 -48.44 11.97 12.58
CA LEU A 396 -48.22 10.53 12.60
C LEU A 396 -49.13 9.84 13.64
N GLU A 397 -50.46 9.87 13.42
CA GLU A 397 -51.44 9.48 14.46
C GLU A 397 -51.17 8.14 15.15
N ALA A 398 -50.82 7.09 14.40
CA ALA A 398 -50.60 5.76 14.96
C ALA A 398 -49.42 5.70 15.93
N THR A 399 -48.26 6.26 15.54
CA THR A 399 -47.06 6.30 16.40
C THR A 399 -47.20 7.35 17.51
N MET A 400 -47.98 8.41 17.30
CA MET A 400 -48.30 9.42 18.33
C MET A 400 -49.03 8.80 19.54
N TYR A 401 -50.01 7.92 19.32
CA TYR A 401 -50.71 7.24 20.42
C TYR A 401 -49.82 6.22 21.14
N GLU A 402 -48.97 5.49 20.41
CA GLU A 402 -48.01 4.58 21.02
C GLU A 402 -46.96 5.33 21.85
N ALA A 403 -46.36 6.40 21.31
CA ALA A 403 -45.40 7.25 22.02
C ALA A 403 -46.04 7.89 23.27
N LYS A 404 -47.29 8.36 23.19
CA LYS A 404 -48.05 8.82 24.38
C LYS A 404 -48.21 7.72 25.43
N ALA A 405 -48.53 6.50 25.02
CA ALA A 405 -48.68 5.37 25.93
C ALA A 405 -47.35 5.01 26.62
N GLN A 406 -46.24 5.05 25.89
CA GLN A 406 -44.90 4.87 26.45
C GLN A 406 -44.50 6.02 27.39
N LEU A 407 -44.77 7.28 27.03
CA LEU A 407 -44.53 8.45 27.87
C LEU A 407 -45.36 8.42 29.18
N ALA A 408 -46.61 7.95 29.13
CA ALA A 408 -47.43 7.74 30.32
C ALA A 408 -46.86 6.67 31.25
N ASP A 409 -46.43 5.52 30.73
CA ASP A 409 -45.73 4.49 31.53
C ASP A 409 -44.39 4.99 32.08
N ALA A 410 -43.66 5.80 31.32
CA ALA A 410 -42.41 6.44 31.77
C ALA A 410 -42.67 7.39 32.94
N TYR A 411 -43.68 8.27 32.85
CA TYR A 411 -44.08 9.13 33.97
C TYR A 411 -44.53 8.33 35.20
N LEU A 412 -45.29 7.24 35.03
CA LEU A 412 -45.62 6.33 36.13
C LEU A 412 -44.38 5.70 36.75
N SER A 413 -43.37 5.31 35.96
CA SER A 413 -42.13 4.71 36.48
C SER A 413 -41.29 5.69 37.32
N VAL A 414 -41.35 6.99 37.01
CA VAL A 414 -40.63 8.08 37.70
C VAL A 414 -41.47 8.71 38.83
N GLY A 415 -42.73 8.29 39.01
CA GLY A 415 -43.62 8.81 40.06
C GLY A 415 -44.34 10.13 39.72
N ARG A 416 -44.33 10.55 38.45
CA ARG A 416 -44.98 11.79 37.96
C ARG A 416 -46.46 11.54 37.66
N GLY A 417 -47.23 11.32 38.73
CA GLY A 417 -48.63 10.88 38.66
C GLY A 417 -49.60 11.85 37.97
N LEU A 418 -49.34 13.17 38.02
CA LEU A 418 -50.19 14.18 37.38
C LEU A 418 -50.09 14.12 35.85
N GLU A 419 -48.87 14.10 35.33
CA GLU A 419 -48.60 14.01 33.90
C GLU A 419 -49.01 12.65 33.33
N ALA A 420 -48.78 11.57 34.10
CA ALA A 420 -49.29 10.25 33.79
C ALA A 420 -50.82 10.22 33.69
N ARG A 421 -51.54 10.91 34.60
CA ARG A 421 -53.01 11.02 34.56
C ARG A 421 -53.45 11.68 33.26
N ILE A 422 -52.96 12.89 32.98
CA ILE A 422 -53.37 13.71 31.82
C ILE A 422 -53.26 12.92 30.50
N ILE A 423 -52.12 12.25 30.28
CA ILE A 423 -51.88 11.50 29.04
C ILE A 423 -52.72 10.21 29.01
N SER A 424 -52.88 9.51 30.14
CA SER A 424 -53.73 8.31 30.20
C SER A 424 -55.21 8.63 30.01
N GLU A 425 -55.66 9.80 30.46
CA GLU A 425 -57.03 10.30 30.32
C GLU A 425 -57.35 10.58 28.83
N ASP A 426 -56.44 11.24 28.08
CA ASP A 426 -56.54 11.41 26.62
C ASP A 426 -56.53 10.08 25.84
N LEU A 427 -55.78 9.08 26.31
CA LEU A 427 -55.73 7.75 25.71
C LEU A 427 -57.00 6.91 25.97
N VAL A 428 -57.58 7.00 27.18
CA VAL A 428 -58.87 6.37 27.51
C VAL A 428 -60.03 7.06 26.79
N ALA A 429 -59.98 8.39 26.65
CA ALA A 429 -60.97 9.19 25.93
C ALA A 429 -61.09 8.79 24.45
N ARG A 430 -59.99 8.35 23.81
CA ARG A 430 -59.96 7.94 22.39
C ARG A 430 -60.14 6.44 22.19
N GLU A 431 -59.59 5.62 23.09
CA GLU A 431 -59.74 4.15 23.06
C GLU A 431 -60.38 3.57 24.34
N PRO A 432 -61.68 3.82 24.61
CA PRO A 432 -62.39 3.25 25.77
C PRO A 432 -62.31 1.72 25.92
N TRP A 433 -62.07 1.00 24.81
CA TRP A 433 -61.92 -0.46 24.78
C TRP A 433 -60.50 -0.94 25.17
N ASN A 434 -59.50 -0.07 25.17
CA ASN A 434 -58.11 -0.46 25.39
C ASN A 434 -57.81 -0.60 26.89
N ARG A 435 -57.79 -1.86 27.35
CA ARG A 435 -57.53 -2.22 28.75
C ARG A 435 -56.19 -1.73 29.29
N ALA A 436 -55.16 -1.55 28.45
CA ALA A 436 -53.88 -1.03 28.90
C ALA A 436 -53.97 0.47 29.26
N ASN A 437 -54.74 1.25 28.50
CA ASN A 437 -54.94 2.67 28.77
C ASN A 437 -55.78 2.87 30.05
N LEU A 438 -56.83 2.05 30.24
CA LEU A 438 -57.61 2.02 31.47
C LEU A 438 -56.76 1.67 32.71
N ASP A 439 -55.79 0.76 32.58
CA ASP A 439 -54.90 0.41 33.69
C ASP A 439 -53.86 1.50 33.99
N ARG A 440 -53.28 2.14 32.96
CA ARG A 440 -52.42 3.33 33.13
C ARG A 440 -53.15 4.46 33.85
N PHE A 441 -54.40 4.75 33.46
CA PHE A 441 -55.22 5.76 34.10
C PHE A 441 -55.54 5.40 35.55
N ARG A 442 -55.91 4.14 35.85
CA ARG A 442 -56.06 3.65 37.23
C ARG A 442 -54.77 3.81 38.05
N ARG A 443 -53.62 3.41 37.50
CA ARG A 443 -52.30 3.52 38.15
C ARG A 443 -51.93 4.98 38.45
N ALA A 444 -52.27 5.92 37.57
CA ALA A 444 -52.07 7.35 37.80
C ALA A 444 -52.97 7.89 38.93
N LEU A 445 -54.26 7.56 38.93
CA LEU A 445 -55.20 7.95 39.98
C LEU A 445 -54.80 7.38 41.37
N VAL A 446 -54.39 6.10 41.42
CA VAL A 446 -53.84 5.47 42.64
C VAL A 446 -52.57 6.18 43.12
N MET A 447 -51.67 6.55 42.21
CA MET A 447 -50.44 7.29 42.52
C MET A 447 -50.69 8.69 43.09
N LEU A 448 -51.80 9.33 42.68
CA LEU A 448 -52.26 10.61 43.21
C LEU A 448 -53.01 10.49 44.55
N GLY A 449 -53.29 9.27 45.02
CA GLY A 449 -54.02 9.02 46.27
C GLY A 449 -55.54 9.14 46.15
N GLU A 450 -56.09 9.08 44.94
CA GLU A 450 -57.53 9.14 44.69
C GLU A 450 -58.26 7.97 45.37
N SER A 451 -59.33 8.26 46.12
CA SER A 451 -59.95 7.28 47.03
C SER A 451 -60.83 6.23 46.36
N ASP A 452 -61.32 6.51 45.15
CA ASP A 452 -62.05 5.55 44.30
C ASP A 452 -61.70 5.77 42.82
N PRO A 453 -60.57 5.20 42.35
CA PRO A 453 -60.15 5.30 40.96
C PRO A 453 -61.15 4.71 39.95
N ASP A 454 -61.86 3.63 40.33
CA ASP A 454 -62.77 2.94 39.43
C ASP A 454 -64.09 3.73 39.23
N ALA A 455 -64.55 4.48 40.24
CA ALA A 455 -65.63 5.45 40.07
C ALA A 455 -65.26 6.60 39.11
N ILE A 456 -64.04 7.14 39.21
CA ILE A 456 -63.55 8.20 38.31
C ILE A 456 -63.46 7.68 36.87
N ILE A 457 -62.96 6.45 36.67
CA ILE A 457 -62.92 5.79 35.36
C ILE A 457 -64.34 5.58 34.81
N ALA A 458 -65.30 5.18 35.66
CA ALA A 458 -66.69 4.97 35.23
C ALA A 458 -67.41 6.26 34.81
N ASP A 459 -67.19 7.37 35.53
CA ASP A 459 -67.75 8.69 35.23
C ASP A 459 -67.19 9.27 33.90
N GLN A 460 -65.88 9.11 33.68
CA GLN A 460 -65.25 9.50 32.42
C GLN A 460 -65.73 8.64 31.22
N LEU A 461 -66.13 7.39 31.47
CA LEU A 461 -66.69 6.48 30.46
C LEU A 461 -68.21 6.63 30.24
N SER A 462 -68.96 7.23 31.17
CA SER A 462 -70.39 7.56 30.93
C SER A 462 -70.56 8.83 30.10
N GLY A 463 -69.57 9.73 30.14
CA GLY A 463 -69.59 11.02 29.43
C GLY A 463 -70.37 12.11 30.16
N ASP A 464 -70.68 11.91 31.44
CA ASP A 464 -71.31 12.93 32.30
C ASP A 464 -70.30 14.01 32.73
N SER A 465 -69.00 13.65 32.84
CA SER A 465 -67.91 14.61 32.99
C SER A 465 -67.49 15.22 31.64
N PRO A 466 -67.30 16.55 31.56
CA PRO A 466 -66.86 17.21 30.34
C PRO A 466 -65.40 16.87 30.05
N PHE A 467 -65.13 16.37 28.84
CA PHE A 467 -63.77 16.25 28.31
C PHE A 467 -63.08 17.63 28.39
N LEU A 468 -61.81 17.68 28.77
CA LEU A 468 -60.94 18.85 28.57
C LEU A 468 -60.65 19.01 27.07
N ALA A 469 -61.66 19.50 26.36
CA ALA A 469 -61.69 19.55 24.91
C ALA A 469 -60.79 20.65 24.38
N THR A 470 -59.61 20.25 23.89
CA THR A 470 -58.76 21.06 22.99
C THR A 470 -58.26 22.40 23.54
N GLU A 471 -57.88 22.45 24.82
CA GLU A 471 -56.77 23.34 25.17
C GLU A 471 -55.48 22.79 24.56
N LYS A 472 -54.62 23.67 24.05
CA LYS A 472 -53.36 23.25 23.42
C LYS A 472 -52.43 22.67 24.49
N MET A 473 -51.82 21.54 24.14
CA MET A 473 -50.74 20.92 24.92
C MET A 473 -49.43 21.69 24.67
N ASP A 474 -49.37 22.95 25.12
CA ASP A 474 -48.17 23.79 25.05
C ASP A 474 -47.13 23.30 26.07
N LEU A 475 -46.35 22.28 25.66
CA LEU A 475 -45.28 21.63 26.44
C LEU A 475 -44.13 22.57 26.88
N ASN A 476 -44.19 23.85 26.53
CA ASN A 476 -43.07 24.80 26.57
C ASN A 476 -43.21 25.88 27.65
N GLU A 477 -44.25 25.84 28.51
CA GLU A 477 -44.36 26.75 29.67
C GLU A 477 -43.44 26.33 30.85
N GLY A 478 -42.13 26.48 30.63
CA GLY A 478 -41.19 26.93 31.67
C GLY A 478 -41.11 26.14 32.98
N ILE A 479 -40.87 24.83 32.94
CA ILE A 479 -40.51 24.06 34.15
C ILE A 479 -39.16 24.55 34.70
N SER A 480 -39.20 25.27 35.83
CA SER A 480 -38.00 25.72 36.54
C SER A 480 -37.36 24.58 37.32
N PHE A 481 -36.14 24.18 36.94
CA PHE A 481 -35.37 23.10 37.58
C PHE A 481 -34.74 23.49 38.94
N ASP A 482 -35.52 24.09 39.84
CA ASP A 482 -35.04 24.44 41.19
C ASP A 482 -36.13 24.24 42.25
N THR A 483 -36.27 23.00 42.72
CA THR A 483 -37.00 22.66 43.95
C THR A 483 -36.39 21.39 44.55
N PRO A 484 -35.77 21.43 45.75
CA PRO A 484 -35.08 20.28 46.32
C PRO A 484 -36.07 19.20 46.79
N ALA A 485 -35.66 17.93 46.67
CA ALA A 485 -36.47 16.79 47.10
C ALA A 485 -36.64 16.74 48.65
N PRO A 486 -37.77 16.23 49.17
CA PRO A 486 -37.97 16.06 50.62
C PRO A 486 -37.01 15.04 51.23
N GLU A 487 -36.52 15.31 52.44
CA GLU A 487 -35.66 14.38 53.19
C GLU A 487 -36.42 13.10 53.62
N PRO A 488 -35.77 11.92 53.60
CA PRO A 488 -36.36 10.69 54.13
C PRO A 488 -36.36 10.69 55.67
N PRO A 489 -37.38 10.09 56.32
CA PRO A 489 -37.43 9.99 57.77
C PRO A 489 -36.33 9.05 58.33
N PRO A 490 -35.84 9.27 59.56
CA PRO A 490 -34.68 8.57 60.10
C PRO A 490 -34.96 7.11 60.46
N ALA A 491 -33.97 6.25 60.20
CA ALA A 491 -34.02 4.83 60.57
C ALA A 491 -34.00 4.63 62.09
N THR A 492 -34.77 3.64 62.56
CA THR A 492 -34.59 3.03 63.90
C THR A 492 -33.96 1.64 63.73
N THR A 493 -33.05 1.28 64.64
CA THR A 493 -32.09 0.16 64.49
C THR A 493 -32.50 -1.13 65.23
N ALA A 494 -31.63 -2.15 65.14
CA ALA A 494 -31.73 -3.53 65.68
C ALA A 494 -32.57 -4.49 64.79
N ALA A 495 -32.02 -5.23 63.82
CA ALA A 495 -30.87 -6.17 63.79
C ALA A 495 -31.18 -7.61 64.24
N ALA A 496 -31.10 -8.54 63.27
CA ALA A 496 -30.88 -9.96 63.50
C ALA A 496 -30.09 -10.52 62.29
N THR A 497 -29.00 -11.24 62.55
CA THR A 497 -28.09 -11.77 61.52
C THR A 497 -28.41 -13.23 61.19
N THR A 498 -28.50 -13.59 59.91
CA THR A 498 -28.30 -14.98 59.44
C THR A 498 -27.68 -14.99 58.04
N ALA A 499 -26.77 -15.93 57.80
CA ALA A 499 -26.07 -16.10 56.52
C ALA A 499 -26.82 -17.04 55.57
N VAL A 500 -26.48 -16.98 54.28
CA VAL A 500 -26.97 -17.88 53.22
C VAL A 500 -25.86 -18.85 52.81
N PRO A 501 -26.18 -20.14 52.63
CA PRO A 501 -25.74 -20.82 51.42
C PRO A 501 -26.83 -21.66 50.72
N GLN A 502 -26.82 -21.58 49.38
CA GLN A 502 -27.37 -22.45 48.32
C GLN A 502 -28.17 -23.73 48.68
N ALA A 503 -29.34 -23.92 48.03
CA ALA A 503 -29.63 -25.11 47.16
C ALA A 503 -31.03 -25.07 46.48
N ALA A 504 -31.07 -25.31 45.15
CA ALA A 504 -32.22 -25.56 44.25
C ALA A 504 -31.66 -25.93 42.84
N LEU A 505 -32.17 -26.78 41.92
CA LEU A 505 -33.33 -27.69 41.77
C LEU A 505 -34.73 -27.06 41.54
N ALA A 506 -35.59 -27.50 40.61
CA ALA A 506 -35.49 -28.32 39.36
C ALA A 506 -36.88 -28.34 38.63
N ALA A 507 -37.01 -29.08 37.50
CA ALA A 507 -38.21 -29.36 36.65
C ALA A 507 -38.43 -28.35 35.48
N GLU A 508 -38.50 -28.71 34.18
CA GLU A 508 -39.31 -29.70 33.39
C GLU A 508 -40.69 -29.14 32.94
N VAL A 509 -41.29 -29.42 31.77
CA VAL A 509 -41.09 -30.33 30.58
C VAL A 509 -41.71 -29.60 29.32
N PRO A 510 -42.04 -30.21 28.14
CA PRO A 510 -41.43 -31.26 27.29
C PRO A 510 -41.30 -30.83 25.79
N LEU A 511 -40.84 -31.73 24.88
CA LEU A 511 -41.53 -32.03 23.59
C LEU A 511 -40.92 -33.24 22.82
N THR A 512 -41.76 -33.91 22.02
CA THR A 512 -41.52 -35.17 21.27
C THR A 512 -42.62 -35.36 20.21
N ASP A 513 -42.49 -36.09 19.10
CA ASP A 513 -41.36 -36.68 18.34
C ASP A 513 -41.93 -37.24 17.02
N PHE A 514 -41.16 -37.32 15.91
CA PHE A 514 -41.57 -38.01 14.67
C PHE A 514 -40.43 -38.41 13.70
N GLY A 515 -40.33 -39.72 13.43
CA GLY A 515 -40.23 -40.26 12.06
C GLY A 515 -38.85 -40.49 11.44
N ALA A 516 -38.46 -41.76 11.28
CA ALA A 516 -37.27 -42.19 10.52
C ALA A 516 -37.64 -42.83 9.17
N ILE A 517 -36.71 -42.79 8.20
CA ILE A 517 -36.74 -43.58 6.95
C ILE A 517 -35.33 -44.13 6.70
N GLU A 518 -35.22 -45.45 6.49
CA GLU A 518 -34.02 -46.13 6.00
C GLU A 518 -34.14 -46.40 4.49
N ILE A 519 -33.02 -46.30 3.74
CA ILE A 519 -32.91 -46.82 2.36
C ILE A 519 -31.55 -47.51 2.22
N ASP A 520 -31.55 -48.64 1.50
CA ASP A 520 -30.46 -49.64 1.43
C ASP A 520 -29.36 -49.31 0.40
N LEU A 521 -28.21 -49.98 0.50
CA LEU A 521 -26.99 -49.77 -0.31
C LEU A 521 -26.52 -51.08 -0.97
N GLY A 522 -26.83 -51.31 -2.25
CA GLY A 522 -26.56 -52.61 -2.86
C GLY A 522 -26.64 -52.81 -4.38
N GLU A 523 -26.25 -51.85 -5.22
CA GLU A 523 -25.95 -52.04 -6.66
C GLU A 523 -25.19 -50.79 -7.21
N ALA A 524 -24.27 -50.83 -8.17
CA ALA A 524 -23.66 -51.94 -8.91
C ALA A 524 -22.17 -51.63 -9.24
N LEU A 525 -21.42 -52.63 -9.72
CA LEU A 525 -20.02 -52.50 -10.15
C LEU A 525 -19.92 -52.29 -11.67
N ASP A 526 -19.25 -51.22 -12.11
CA ASP A 526 -18.02 -51.23 -12.94
C ASP A 526 -17.80 -49.87 -13.63
N GLU A 527 -16.60 -49.29 -13.48
CA GLU A 527 -15.83 -48.70 -14.59
C GLU A 527 -14.42 -48.28 -14.12
N ARG A 528 -13.44 -48.27 -15.02
CA ARG A 528 -12.02 -48.07 -14.68
C ARG A 528 -11.24 -47.44 -15.84
N PRO A 529 -10.56 -46.31 -15.61
CA PRO A 529 -9.28 -46.10 -16.32
C PRO A 529 -8.16 -45.44 -15.48
N ALA A 530 -6.96 -46.02 -15.62
CA ALA A 530 -5.62 -45.42 -15.42
C ALA A 530 -5.18 -44.89 -14.02
N PRO A 531 -3.86 -44.89 -13.72
CA PRO A 531 -3.33 -44.51 -12.39
C PRO A 531 -2.84 -43.05 -12.30
N LEU A 532 -2.88 -42.51 -11.07
CA LEU A 532 -2.26 -41.24 -10.66
C LEU A 532 -1.19 -41.49 -9.57
N PRO A 533 -0.25 -40.54 -9.32
CA PRO A 533 1.06 -40.86 -8.74
C PRO A 533 1.09 -41.19 -7.24
N LEU A 534 2.14 -41.93 -6.86
CA LEU A 534 2.39 -42.46 -5.53
C LEU A 534 2.94 -41.42 -4.54
N THR A 535 2.05 -40.67 -3.87
CA THR A 535 2.08 -40.38 -2.41
C THR A 535 0.89 -39.50 -2.03
N PRO A 536 0.09 -39.83 -1.01
CA PRO A 536 -0.91 -38.90 -0.48
C PRO A 536 -0.23 -37.77 0.34
N PRO A 537 -0.70 -36.51 0.26
CA PRO A 537 -0.36 -35.50 1.25
C PRO A 537 -0.93 -35.87 2.64
N PRO A 538 -0.41 -35.30 3.74
CA PRO A 538 -0.95 -35.54 5.08
C PRO A 538 -2.44 -35.17 5.16
N PRO A 539 -3.21 -35.81 6.06
CA PRO A 539 -4.65 -35.59 6.17
C PRO A 539 -4.93 -34.12 6.51
N ARG A 540 -5.62 -33.42 5.59
CA ARG A 540 -6.15 -32.08 5.82
C ARG A 540 -7.13 -32.14 6.99
N SER A 541 -6.99 -31.24 7.96
CA SER A 541 -7.97 -31.14 9.05
C SER A 541 -9.34 -30.79 8.48
N LEU A 542 -10.42 -31.25 9.14
CA LEU A 542 -11.78 -30.94 8.73
C LEU A 542 -11.99 -29.42 8.63
N ASP A 543 -11.38 -28.62 9.51
CA ASP A 543 -11.45 -27.15 9.50
C ASP A 543 -10.78 -26.47 8.30
N GLN A 544 -9.91 -27.19 7.56
CA GLN A 544 -9.37 -26.73 6.28
C GLN A 544 -10.26 -27.17 5.11
N VAL A 545 -10.92 -28.32 5.21
CA VAL A 545 -11.89 -28.80 4.22
C VAL A 545 -13.17 -27.97 4.27
N PHE A 546 -13.69 -27.68 5.47
CA PHE A 546 -14.84 -26.79 5.68
C PHE A 546 -14.53 -25.33 5.35
N ARG A 547 -13.30 -24.83 5.60
CA ARG A 547 -12.89 -23.53 5.05
C ARG A 547 -12.84 -23.55 3.53
N GLY A 548 -12.16 -24.51 2.92
CA GLY A 548 -12.12 -24.64 1.46
C GLY A 548 -13.52 -24.71 0.82
N LEU A 549 -14.45 -25.48 1.40
CA LEU A 549 -15.84 -25.54 0.95
C LEU A 549 -16.61 -24.22 1.17
N ARG A 550 -16.38 -23.52 2.28
CA ARG A 550 -17.03 -22.23 2.56
C ARG A 550 -16.48 -21.11 1.67
N ASP A 551 -15.17 -21.07 1.46
CA ASP A 551 -14.49 -20.12 0.59
C ASP A 551 -14.91 -20.35 -0.87
N GLU A 552 -15.01 -21.61 -1.30
CA GLU A 552 -15.44 -21.97 -2.65
C GLU A 552 -16.94 -21.74 -2.87
N SER A 553 -17.79 -22.06 -1.89
CA SER A 553 -19.22 -21.72 -1.92
C SER A 553 -19.44 -20.20 -1.95
N ASN A 554 -18.65 -19.43 -1.21
CA ASN A 554 -18.74 -17.96 -1.18
C ASN A 554 -18.23 -17.32 -2.49
N ARG A 555 -17.23 -17.93 -3.15
CA ARG A 555 -16.84 -17.57 -4.53
C ARG A 555 -17.97 -17.86 -5.50
N GLN A 556 -18.57 -19.04 -5.44
CA GLN A 556 -19.65 -19.44 -6.35
C GLN A 556 -20.86 -18.51 -6.22
N SER A 557 -21.31 -18.19 -4.99
CA SER A 557 -22.36 -17.18 -4.79
C SER A 557 -21.94 -15.77 -5.22
N SER A 558 -20.65 -15.40 -5.11
CA SER A 558 -20.16 -14.11 -5.59
C SER A 558 -20.05 -14.02 -7.11
N GLU A 559 -19.75 -15.12 -7.81
CA GLU A 559 -19.74 -15.18 -9.28
C GLU A 559 -21.16 -15.25 -9.85
N GLU A 560 -22.07 -15.95 -9.18
CA GLU A 560 -23.50 -15.97 -9.52
C GLU A 560 -24.12 -14.58 -9.34
N ALA A 561 -23.89 -13.91 -8.20
CA ALA A 561 -24.34 -12.54 -7.98
C ALA A 561 -23.76 -11.54 -9.01
N ALA A 562 -22.49 -11.69 -9.42
CA ALA A 562 -21.91 -10.86 -10.47
C ALA A 562 -22.52 -11.15 -11.87
N ALA A 563 -22.88 -12.40 -12.15
CA ALA A 563 -23.61 -12.77 -13.37
C ALA A 563 -25.05 -12.25 -13.36
N GLU A 564 -25.70 -12.17 -12.20
CA GLU A 564 -27.01 -11.53 -12.03
C GLU A 564 -26.92 -10.00 -12.21
N GLN A 565 -25.93 -9.34 -11.60
CA GLN A 565 -25.68 -7.91 -11.80
C GLN A 565 -25.40 -7.57 -13.26
N TYR A 566 -24.64 -8.40 -13.99
CA TYR A 566 -24.43 -8.22 -15.42
C TYR A 566 -25.73 -8.36 -16.24
N ARG A 567 -26.59 -9.35 -15.92
CA ARG A 567 -27.92 -9.46 -16.58
C ARG A 567 -28.83 -8.27 -16.26
N LEU A 568 -28.83 -7.81 -15.01
CA LEU A 568 -29.61 -6.66 -14.56
C LEU A 568 -29.17 -5.38 -15.30
N ALA A 569 -27.86 -5.18 -15.46
CA ALA A 569 -27.32 -4.08 -16.26
C ALA A 569 -27.81 -4.08 -17.72
N LEU A 570 -27.85 -5.25 -18.37
CA LEU A 570 -28.41 -5.37 -19.72
C LEU A 570 -29.88 -4.93 -19.75
N THR A 571 -30.69 -5.37 -18.79
CA THR A 571 -32.10 -4.95 -18.72
C THR A 571 -32.26 -3.44 -18.43
N TYR A 572 -31.40 -2.84 -17.60
CA TYR A 572 -31.39 -1.40 -17.39
C TYR A 572 -30.97 -0.62 -18.64
N HIS A 573 -30.00 -1.11 -19.42
CA HIS A 573 -29.64 -0.52 -20.71
C HIS A 573 -30.79 -0.61 -21.73
N GLU A 574 -31.44 -1.78 -21.86
CA GLU A 574 -32.64 -1.95 -22.71
C GLU A 574 -33.80 -1.03 -22.30
N MET A 575 -33.93 -0.72 -21.00
CA MET A 575 -34.91 0.22 -20.46
C MET A 575 -34.48 1.70 -20.51
N GLY A 576 -33.27 2.01 -20.98
CA GLY A 576 -32.72 3.38 -21.01
C GLY A 576 -32.31 3.96 -19.65
N MET A 577 -32.19 3.12 -18.61
CA MET A 577 -31.77 3.49 -17.26
C MET A 577 -30.23 3.53 -17.14
N THR A 578 -29.59 4.45 -17.87
CA THR A 578 -28.13 4.47 -18.07
C THR A 578 -27.32 4.49 -16.77
N GLU A 579 -27.71 5.26 -15.75
CA GLU A 579 -26.96 5.36 -14.49
C GLU A 579 -27.03 4.07 -13.66
N ASP A 580 -28.16 3.38 -13.66
CA ASP A 580 -28.32 2.13 -12.91
C ASP A 580 -27.73 0.93 -13.66
N ALA A 581 -27.72 0.98 -15.00
CA ALA A 581 -26.92 0.09 -15.83
C ALA A 581 -25.42 0.20 -15.50
N ILE A 582 -24.88 1.42 -15.39
CA ILE A 582 -23.47 1.66 -15.02
C ILE A 582 -23.15 1.06 -13.65
N LYS A 583 -23.91 1.38 -12.59
CA LYS A 583 -23.71 0.83 -11.23
C LYS A 583 -23.72 -0.71 -11.23
N ALA A 584 -24.64 -1.32 -11.98
CA ALA A 584 -24.75 -2.77 -12.07
C ALA A 584 -23.56 -3.41 -12.82
N LEU A 585 -23.02 -2.76 -13.86
CA LEU A 585 -21.80 -3.21 -14.53
C LEU A 585 -20.55 -3.04 -13.64
N GLU A 586 -20.42 -1.92 -12.92
CA GLU A 586 -19.31 -1.69 -11.98
C GLU A 586 -19.23 -2.82 -10.94
N GLY A 587 -20.37 -3.24 -10.40
CA GLY A 587 -20.48 -4.44 -9.55
C GLY A 587 -19.98 -5.71 -10.26
N ALA A 588 -20.46 -5.97 -11.47
CA ALA A 588 -20.08 -7.14 -12.27
C ALA A 588 -18.58 -7.20 -12.63
N THR A 589 -17.89 -6.06 -12.85
CA THR A 589 -16.45 -6.03 -13.19
C THR A 589 -15.54 -6.66 -12.13
N ARG A 590 -16.03 -6.77 -10.88
CA ARG A 590 -15.30 -7.36 -9.75
C ARG A 590 -15.03 -8.85 -10.00
N SER A 591 -15.97 -9.57 -10.59
CA SER A 591 -15.81 -10.99 -10.95
C SER A 591 -14.84 -11.17 -12.13
N PRO A 592 -13.81 -12.05 -12.02
CA PRO A 592 -12.92 -12.35 -13.14
C PRO A 592 -13.63 -12.88 -14.38
N ARG A 593 -14.78 -13.57 -14.23
CA ARG A 593 -15.54 -14.17 -15.35
C ARG A 593 -16.37 -13.15 -16.13
N GLN A 594 -16.84 -12.08 -15.49
CA GLN A 594 -17.67 -11.04 -16.12
C GLN A 594 -16.88 -9.77 -16.46
N ARG A 595 -15.63 -9.64 -16.00
CA ARG A 595 -14.82 -8.42 -16.14
C ARG A 595 -14.71 -7.89 -17.57
N PHE A 596 -14.41 -8.77 -18.53
CA PHE A 596 -14.27 -8.38 -19.94
C PHE A 596 -15.59 -7.81 -20.48
N ASP A 597 -16.69 -8.55 -20.37
CA ASP A 597 -17.99 -8.17 -20.92
C ASP A 597 -18.56 -6.92 -20.22
N ALA A 598 -18.41 -6.83 -18.89
CA ALA A 598 -18.89 -5.70 -18.10
C ALA A 598 -18.13 -4.40 -18.38
N ALA A 599 -16.79 -4.45 -18.44
CA ALA A 599 -15.97 -3.28 -18.76
C ALA A 599 -16.13 -2.86 -20.24
N SER A 600 -16.26 -3.82 -21.16
CA SER A 600 -16.58 -3.55 -22.58
C SER A 600 -17.90 -2.80 -22.73
N MET A 601 -18.92 -3.16 -21.94
CA MET A 601 -20.22 -2.48 -21.95
C MET A 601 -20.14 -1.08 -21.30
N LEU A 602 -19.42 -0.92 -20.18
CA LEU A 602 -19.18 0.40 -19.57
C LEU A 602 -18.53 1.36 -20.56
N GLY A 603 -17.45 0.94 -21.22
CA GLY A 603 -16.77 1.75 -22.24
C GLY A 603 -17.73 2.24 -23.33
N ARG A 604 -18.62 1.38 -23.81
CA ARG A 604 -19.63 1.73 -24.83
C ARG A 604 -20.73 2.66 -24.30
N LEU A 605 -21.21 2.48 -23.07
CA LEU A 605 -22.15 3.43 -22.44
C LEU A 605 -21.53 4.83 -22.28
N TYR A 606 -20.24 4.94 -21.94
CA TYR A 606 -19.56 6.23 -21.87
C TYR A 606 -19.35 6.85 -23.27
N LEU A 607 -19.15 6.05 -24.34
CA LEU A 607 -19.18 6.55 -25.72
C LEU A 607 -20.55 7.10 -26.12
N GLU A 608 -21.65 6.43 -25.76
CA GLU A 608 -23.02 6.92 -26.00
C GLU A 608 -23.28 8.25 -25.25
N ARG A 609 -22.78 8.38 -24.02
CA ARG A 609 -22.77 9.63 -23.24
C ARG A 609 -21.81 10.70 -23.76
N LYS A 610 -20.89 10.35 -24.66
CA LYS A 610 -19.76 11.16 -25.17
C LYS A 610 -18.72 11.54 -24.12
N ASP A 611 -18.63 10.77 -23.04
CA ASP A 611 -17.58 10.89 -22.03
C ASP A 611 -16.35 10.09 -22.50
N LEU A 612 -15.58 10.69 -23.41
CA LEU A 612 -14.43 10.02 -24.04
C LEU A 612 -13.33 9.62 -23.04
N PRO A 613 -13.00 10.40 -21.98
CA PRO A 613 -12.05 9.98 -20.96
C PRO A 613 -12.46 8.71 -20.21
N GLN A 614 -13.72 8.62 -19.74
CA GLN A 614 -14.19 7.40 -19.07
C GLN A 614 -14.36 6.24 -20.04
N ALA A 615 -14.75 6.49 -21.28
CA ALA A 615 -14.77 5.46 -22.31
C ALA A 615 -13.39 4.81 -22.51
N ILE A 616 -12.32 5.62 -22.63
CA ILE A 616 -10.95 5.09 -22.77
C ILE A 616 -10.57 4.23 -21.57
N GLU A 617 -10.78 4.71 -20.34
CA GLU A 617 -10.41 3.96 -19.13
C GLU A 617 -11.08 2.57 -19.08
N TRP A 618 -12.39 2.50 -19.33
CA TRP A 618 -13.13 1.24 -19.28
C TRP A 618 -12.82 0.31 -20.47
N LEU A 619 -12.52 0.85 -21.65
CA LEU A 619 -12.08 0.07 -22.82
C LEU A 619 -10.66 -0.51 -22.61
N GLU A 620 -9.73 0.23 -21.98
CA GLU A 620 -8.39 -0.28 -21.63
C GLU A 620 -8.48 -1.36 -20.53
N ARG A 621 -9.28 -1.12 -19.48
CA ARG A 621 -9.54 -2.11 -18.41
C ARG A 621 -10.28 -3.38 -18.89
N ALA A 622 -10.99 -3.29 -20.02
CA ALA A 622 -11.54 -4.45 -20.72
C ALA A 622 -10.47 -5.19 -21.54
N ALA A 623 -9.50 -4.48 -22.14
CA ALA A 623 -8.42 -5.08 -22.93
C ALA A 623 -7.40 -5.84 -22.06
N GLU A 624 -7.22 -5.42 -20.80
CA GLU A 624 -6.46 -6.16 -19.79
C GLU A 624 -7.14 -7.48 -19.34
N ALA A 625 -8.44 -7.66 -19.63
CA ALA A 625 -9.19 -8.86 -19.25
C ALA A 625 -9.18 -9.92 -20.37
N PRO A 626 -9.08 -11.22 -20.04
CA PRO A 626 -9.07 -12.28 -21.05
C PRO A 626 -10.43 -12.38 -21.77
N ALA A 627 -10.47 -11.94 -23.03
CA ALA A 627 -11.66 -11.96 -23.86
C ALA A 627 -12.19 -13.38 -24.09
N PRO A 628 -13.48 -13.68 -23.80
CA PRO A 628 -14.01 -15.03 -23.98
C PRO A 628 -14.06 -15.49 -25.46
N PRO A 629 -14.39 -14.61 -26.43
CA PRO A 629 -14.11 -14.84 -27.85
C PRO A 629 -13.16 -13.78 -28.44
N ALA A 630 -12.20 -14.21 -29.25
CA ALA A 630 -11.20 -13.33 -29.88
C ALA A 630 -11.82 -12.19 -30.73
N ASP A 631 -12.97 -12.41 -31.36
CA ASP A 631 -13.64 -11.39 -32.17
C ASP A 631 -14.25 -10.25 -31.34
N ALA A 632 -14.55 -10.48 -30.05
CA ALA A 632 -14.94 -9.40 -29.14
C ALA A 632 -13.73 -8.54 -28.76
N GLY A 633 -12.56 -9.16 -28.48
CA GLY A 633 -11.31 -8.44 -28.28
C GLY A 633 -10.95 -7.55 -29.48
N ARG A 634 -11.07 -8.07 -30.70
CA ARG A 634 -10.87 -7.29 -31.94
C ARG A 634 -11.82 -6.11 -32.07
N SER A 635 -13.10 -6.28 -31.71
CA SER A 635 -14.04 -5.16 -31.71
C SER A 635 -13.70 -4.13 -30.63
N LEU A 636 -13.27 -4.58 -29.45
CA LEU A 636 -12.90 -3.70 -28.34
C LEU A 636 -11.67 -2.85 -28.68
N LEU A 637 -10.61 -3.46 -29.22
CA LEU A 637 -9.40 -2.75 -29.64
C LEU A 637 -9.69 -1.75 -30.76
N TYR A 638 -10.60 -2.08 -31.68
CA TYR A 638 -11.05 -1.14 -32.70
C TYR A 638 -11.79 0.06 -32.09
N ASP A 639 -12.74 -0.19 -31.19
CA ASP A 639 -13.53 0.87 -30.54
C ASP A 639 -12.61 1.78 -29.69
N LEU A 640 -11.62 1.20 -28.98
CA LEU A 640 -10.57 1.92 -28.24
C LEU A 640 -9.69 2.78 -29.16
N ALA A 641 -9.15 2.20 -30.24
CA ALA A 641 -8.29 2.91 -31.18
C ALA A 641 -9.02 4.06 -31.88
N GLN A 642 -10.30 3.87 -32.23
CA GLN A 642 -11.16 4.92 -32.78
C GLN A 642 -11.43 6.02 -31.72
N THR A 643 -11.62 5.66 -30.45
CA THR A 643 -11.83 6.63 -29.37
C THR A 643 -10.58 7.49 -29.16
N LEU A 644 -9.40 6.88 -29.04
CA LEU A 644 -8.11 7.57 -28.92
C LEU A 644 -7.86 8.52 -30.11
N ASP A 645 -8.18 8.10 -31.34
CA ASP A 645 -8.10 8.92 -32.56
C ASP A 645 -9.04 10.15 -32.50
N THR A 646 -10.26 10.01 -31.97
CA THR A 646 -11.19 11.14 -31.80
C THR A 646 -10.80 12.11 -30.67
N VAL A 647 -10.13 11.65 -29.61
CA VAL A 647 -9.53 12.51 -28.57
C VAL A 647 -8.26 13.21 -29.07
N GLY A 648 -7.66 12.71 -30.16
CA GLY A 648 -6.44 13.26 -30.77
C GLY A 648 -5.16 12.55 -30.33
N GLU A 649 -5.24 11.48 -29.55
CA GLU A 649 -4.12 10.64 -29.10
C GLU A 649 -3.60 9.72 -30.21
N SER A 650 -3.26 10.34 -31.34
CA SER A 650 -2.87 9.69 -32.60
C SER A 650 -1.74 8.68 -32.47
N ALA A 651 -0.90 8.80 -31.44
CA ALA A 651 0.19 7.87 -31.15
C ALA A 651 -0.29 6.55 -30.52
N ARG A 652 -1.17 6.61 -29.51
CA ARG A 652 -1.77 5.42 -28.89
C ARG A 652 -2.75 4.76 -29.85
N ALA A 653 -3.56 5.55 -30.55
CA ALA A 653 -4.45 5.06 -31.61
C ALA A 653 -3.68 4.27 -32.68
N LEU A 654 -2.56 4.79 -33.18
CA LEU A 654 -1.73 4.09 -34.17
C LEU A 654 -1.15 2.78 -33.63
N ALA A 655 -0.70 2.74 -32.37
CA ALA A 655 -0.18 1.52 -31.75
C ALA A 655 -1.24 0.41 -31.68
N VAL A 656 -2.44 0.72 -31.16
CA VAL A 656 -3.55 -0.25 -31.05
C VAL A 656 -4.05 -0.70 -32.43
N PHE A 657 -4.08 0.20 -33.42
CA PHE A 657 -4.40 -0.19 -34.80
C PHE A 657 -3.34 -1.12 -35.42
N ILE A 658 -2.04 -0.90 -35.18
CA ILE A 658 -0.97 -1.80 -35.66
C ILE A 658 -1.05 -3.18 -34.99
N GLU A 659 -1.36 -3.22 -33.70
CA GLU A 659 -1.59 -4.46 -32.95
C GLU A 659 -2.77 -5.25 -33.55
N LEU A 660 -3.92 -4.60 -33.74
CA LEU A 660 -5.13 -5.19 -34.32
C LEU A 660 -4.94 -5.69 -35.78
N GLU A 661 -4.16 -4.98 -36.60
CA GLU A 661 -3.76 -5.43 -37.95
C GLU A 661 -2.82 -6.65 -37.89
N SER A 662 -1.98 -6.76 -36.85
CA SER A 662 -1.07 -7.91 -36.66
C SER A 662 -1.81 -9.17 -36.19
N GLU A 663 -2.86 -9.03 -35.36
CA GLU A 663 -3.72 -10.15 -34.92
C GLU A 663 -4.81 -10.53 -35.93
N SER A 664 -5.19 -9.58 -36.79
CA SER A 664 -6.28 -9.73 -37.76
C SER A 664 -6.11 -8.80 -38.96
N GLY A 665 -5.18 -9.16 -39.84
CA GLY A 665 -4.94 -8.43 -41.07
C GLY A 665 -6.20 -8.25 -41.91
N GLY A 666 -6.53 -7.00 -42.24
CA GLY A 666 -7.75 -6.62 -42.96
C GLY A 666 -9.03 -6.56 -42.10
N TYR A 667 -8.93 -6.42 -40.77
CA TYR A 667 -10.11 -6.13 -39.93
C TYR A 667 -10.66 -4.72 -40.22
N ARG A 668 -11.94 -4.64 -40.64
CA ARG A 668 -12.63 -3.40 -41.03
C ARG A 668 -11.79 -2.56 -42.02
N ASP A 669 -11.43 -1.33 -41.65
CA ASP A 669 -10.63 -0.36 -42.41
C ASP A 669 -9.36 0.10 -41.64
N VAL A 670 -8.91 -0.72 -40.68
CA VAL A 670 -7.75 -0.47 -39.81
C VAL A 670 -6.52 -0.03 -40.59
N SER A 671 -6.21 -0.68 -41.72
CA SER A 671 -5.07 -0.34 -42.58
C SER A 671 -5.15 1.11 -43.09
N GLY A 672 -6.37 1.63 -43.34
CA GLY A 672 -6.60 3.02 -43.73
C GLY A 672 -6.43 4.02 -42.58
N HIS A 673 -6.77 3.61 -41.35
CA HIS A 673 -6.47 4.38 -40.13
C HIS A 673 -4.95 4.45 -39.88
N ILE A 674 -4.23 3.33 -39.97
CA ILE A 674 -2.75 3.28 -39.90
C ILE A 674 -2.13 4.21 -40.94
N ASP A 675 -2.60 4.12 -42.19
CA ASP A 675 -2.06 4.88 -43.31
C ASP A 675 -2.36 6.39 -43.21
N ARG A 676 -3.42 6.81 -42.49
CA ARG A 676 -3.65 8.22 -42.12
C ARG A 676 -2.80 8.65 -40.92
N LEU A 677 -2.84 7.92 -39.82
CA LEU A 677 -2.23 8.29 -38.54
C LEU A 677 -0.70 8.37 -38.61
N SER A 678 -0.06 7.43 -39.33
CA SER A 678 1.38 7.49 -39.61
C SER A 678 1.78 8.78 -40.36
N LYS A 679 0.93 9.27 -41.28
CA LYS A 679 1.15 10.54 -42.00
C LYS A 679 0.87 11.78 -41.14
N VAL A 680 0.14 11.64 -40.03
CA VAL A 680 -0.02 12.70 -39.01
C VAL A 680 1.21 12.72 -38.10
N GLN A 681 1.64 11.58 -37.56
CA GLN A 681 2.86 11.49 -36.75
C GLN A 681 4.13 11.95 -37.49
N ALA A 682 4.24 11.69 -38.79
CA ALA A 682 5.37 12.15 -39.60
C ALA A 682 5.33 13.66 -39.95
N ARG A 683 4.44 14.44 -39.34
CA ARG A 683 4.22 15.89 -39.60
C ARG A 683 4.05 16.75 -38.34
N GLY A 684 3.93 16.14 -37.16
CA GLY A 684 3.97 16.80 -35.86
C GLY A 684 5.38 16.78 -35.27
#